data_AF-A0A9P0TUH5-F1
#
_entry.id   AF-A0A9P0TUH5-F1
#
_cell.length_a   1.000
_cell.length_b   1.000
_cell.length_c   1.000
_cell.angle_alpha   90.00
_cell.angle_beta   90.00
_cell.angle_gamma   90.00
#
_symmetry.space_group_name_H-M   'P 1'
#
loop_
_entity.id
_entity.type
_entity.pdbx_description
1 polymer ?
#
loop_
_entity_poly.entity_id
_entity_poly.type
_entity_poly.pdbx_seq_one_letter_code
_entity_poly.pdbx_strand_id
1 'polypeptide(L)'
;MVEKYPEKIEFADVDISDPGILDRPSNRFRRTPVIVTLSNTDIATVEIQKLLEAGMNIVKFKMSFTTRGDRIRLLGRVDKAATACCRKIGIHDWPVASCVELKTCIVKTGLLESNADFIPIKEGTRLILTCNQFELNKCTEKKIFVDNPTLSKDIAPGTEISIGSNEIILKCETVIDRDRIKCLVVKGGNLSNVCNVCARGVKHTQPYITKKDLDIVKFALRYQIDMIIVNYVRRVETLREIKKFIGKITRPLIFCGICTEDGLKNIDDIIKESDGIILSREFLPFEIEASEKYRLAHIQKWIGGKCLKAGKPFYLSGGLFREALYSGQFHDNEISDVVNAIMDGVSGFILRDCFNVTNALEVLYAINEICYFVEPLVTSRRGFWRCLDNIKVPVNAAEAAMMSCALVANQTNARLIVMPTVSGKTVKALHCMRPSCIVIAVSTKIHVFRLLHTYRSVLPLMFKESRTSAGKTWEDALEDRIHFAIEYMVQRGYVIYGDLYVTLQRGSEDSSFCDMVRIWKVSITKKLLVEDFLSNRYLFSIMVWPTEGDVKLGEFNAMELPGQQLPASHAHTPLDHVLNLDINASPACQRLTGIIATMGRSTYDLEVLEKMIASGMNMALLNLNFGTKDYHLEAIKLLRLAAKNYSTAVGRNYPLAIGIKLSGQKIRTGIIADSYGEAVELKTGDTVRLTTDETYKDRCSTYTIYVDFMYFADQVHKGDYVLLDNETIMLKVEVISATTLTCNVERGGFLGSCKDVFVPNVSFDMPNYSDRDKEYITIATSNQLDVIVAPYSLNAITELRSIMGEKGKKIAIVANIQTIEGFRNLDDILAEVSGIMITRQELGSDITPKKLVVAQKNMIARANKANIPVCVSAHLLSSMRNKRVPLRSELLDIANCILDGADALVLSAETAVGEYPIDTVVCLSAACKEAEACIWSKQIFHDFVDKTPIPCDQATGTAIAAVLAAQRSIAAAIIVVTSSGKSAQVVSKFRPRCPIIAVTRYGPIARQMHLWRGIMPLIYEGTPDIDWQVDLNKRVTFCTTWAMERGFVRVGDPLIIISGWRQGSGYTNSMRIMYAEADVTM
;
A
#
# COMPACT_ATOMS: atom_id res chain seq x y z
N MET A 1 -26.99 -44.57 -9.36
CA MET A 1 -26.39 -43.62 -10.31
C MET A 1 -27.16 -42.31 -10.25
N VAL A 2 -26.57 -41.27 -9.66
CA VAL A 2 -26.81 -39.85 -9.99
C VAL A 2 -25.47 -39.17 -9.70
N GLU A 3 -24.95 -38.37 -10.63
CA GLU A 3 -23.61 -37.78 -10.51
C GLU A 3 -23.67 -36.49 -9.68
N LYS A 4 -23.01 -36.47 -8.52
CA LYS A 4 -22.62 -35.21 -7.86
C LYS A 4 -21.23 -34.82 -8.35
N TYR A 5 -21.16 -33.80 -9.20
CA TYR A 5 -19.91 -33.14 -9.56
C TYR A 5 -19.27 -32.48 -8.32
N PRO A 6 -17.94 -32.49 -8.17
CA PRO A 6 -17.27 -31.79 -7.08
C PRO A 6 -17.46 -30.27 -7.20
N GLU A 7 -17.78 -29.63 -6.07
CA GLU A 7 -18.18 -28.23 -6.02
C GLU A 7 -16.97 -27.27 -6.12
N LYS A 8 -17.18 -26.08 -6.69
CA LYS A 8 -16.08 -25.15 -7.03
C LYS A 8 -15.83 -24.15 -5.89
N ILE A 9 -14.57 -24.05 -5.44
CA ILE A 9 -14.11 -23.11 -4.40
C ILE A 9 -12.98 -22.22 -4.94
N GLU A 10 -13.18 -20.90 -4.98
CA GLU A 10 -12.14 -19.88 -5.23
C GLU A 10 -12.51 -18.53 -4.57
N PHE A 11 -11.66 -18.07 -3.65
CA PHE A 11 -11.54 -16.70 -3.08
C PHE A 11 -12.76 -15.96 -2.47
N ALA A 12 -13.99 -16.45 -2.54
CA ALA A 12 -15.16 -15.67 -2.10
C ALA A 12 -15.43 -15.70 -0.58
N ASP A 13 -15.17 -16.83 0.08
CA ASP A 13 -15.90 -17.21 1.31
C ASP A 13 -15.06 -17.07 2.61
N VAL A 14 -14.13 -16.11 2.65
CA VAL A 14 -13.45 -15.74 3.91
C VAL A 14 -14.14 -14.52 4.51
N ASP A 15 -15.13 -14.77 5.37
CA ASP A 15 -15.74 -13.69 6.16
C ASP A 15 -14.76 -13.20 7.23
N ILE A 16 -14.22 -12.00 6.99
CA ILE A 16 -13.23 -11.35 7.85
C ILE A 16 -13.89 -10.70 9.09
N SER A 17 -15.22 -10.80 9.23
CA SER A 17 -15.97 -10.30 10.39
C SER A 17 -16.26 -11.36 11.46
N ASP A 18 -16.04 -12.65 11.16
CA ASP A 18 -16.10 -13.74 12.15
C ASP A 18 -15.05 -13.54 13.26
N PRO A 19 -15.45 -13.44 14.55
CA PRO A 19 -14.52 -13.43 15.68
C PRO A 19 -13.56 -14.62 15.69
N GLY A 20 -13.99 -15.79 15.23
CA GLY A 20 -13.16 -17.00 15.12
C GLY A 20 -11.98 -16.83 14.15
N ILE A 21 -12.18 -16.15 13.02
CA ILE A 21 -11.13 -15.81 12.05
C ILE A 21 -10.22 -14.70 12.58
N LEU A 22 -10.74 -13.76 13.37
CA LEU A 22 -9.94 -12.72 14.03
C LEU A 22 -9.02 -13.29 15.13
N ASP A 23 -9.49 -14.27 15.92
CA ASP A 23 -8.70 -14.98 16.94
C ASP A 23 -7.78 -16.07 16.37
N ARG A 24 -8.13 -16.67 15.23
CA ARG A 24 -7.44 -17.84 14.65
C ARG A 24 -7.17 -17.70 13.15
N PRO A 25 -6.34 -16.73 12.75
CA PRO A 25 -6.13 -16.47 11.35
C PRO A 25 -5.24 -17.54 10.69
N SER A 26 -5.38 -17.68 9.36
CA SER A 26 -5.08 -18.90 8.58
C SER A 26 -3.63 -19.42 8.53
N ASN A 27 -2.62 -18.66 8.96
CA ASN A 27 -1.20 -18.97 8.79
C ASN A 27 -0.35 -18.46 9.97
N ARG A 28 -0.48 -19.07 11.16
CA ARG A 28 0.11 -18.62 12.46
C ARG A 28 1.66 -18.45 12.53
N PHE A 29 2.39 -18.49 11.42
CA PHE A 29 3.84 -18.38 11.34
C PHE A 29 4.27 -17.34 10.31
N ARG A 30 5.10 -16.37 10.73
CA ARG A 30 5.67 -15.32 9.87
C ARG A 30 6.62 -15.92 8.83
N ARG A 31 6.28 -15.81 7.54
CA ARG A 31 7.06 -16.37 6.43
C ARG A 31 8.31 -15.53 6.13
N THR A 32 8.29 -14.23 6.41
CA THR A 32 9.36 -13.27 6.08
C THR A 32 10.42 -13.17 7.19
N PRO A 33 11.69 -13.58 6.94
CA PRO A 33 12.78 -13.38 7.90
C PRO A 33 13.13 -11.92 8.19
N VAL A 34 13.55 -11.64 9.43
CA VAL A 34 14.05 -10.34 9.90
C VAL A 34 15.47 -10.48 10.45
N ILE A 35 16.34 -9.58 10.00
CA ILE A 35 17.71 -9.36 10.49
C ILE A 35 17.71 -8.20 11.49
N VAL A 36 18.26 -8.41 12.67
CA VAL A 36 18.44 -7.36 13.70
C VAL A 36 19.92 -7.03 13.83
N THR A 37 20.26 -5.73 13.81
CA THR A 37 21.64 -5.28 13.93
C THR A 37 22.03 -5.03 15.40
N LEU A 38 22.93 -5.84 15.94
CA LEU A 38 23.49 -5.64 17.28
C LEU A 38 24.73 -4.74 17.21
N SER A 39 24.61 -3.57 17.86
CA SER A 39 25.58 -2.48 17.89
C SER A 39 26.30 -2.37 19.24
N ASN A 40 25.59 -2.57 20.35
CA ASN A 40 26.11 -2.51 21.72
C ASN A 40 26.70 -3.87 22.14
N THR A 41 27.88 -3.84 22.77
CA THR A 41 28.60 -5.01 23.31
C THR A 41 28.04 -5.54 24.62
N ASP A 42 27.33 -4.68 25.37
CA ASP A 42 26.94 -4.95 26.75
C ASP A 42 25.50 -5.45 26.91
N ILE A 43 24.74 -5.52 25.81
CA ILE A 43 23.38 -6.11 25.72
C ILE A 43 23.29 -7.49 26.40
N ALA A 44 22.37 -7.65 27.34
CA ALA A 44 22.25 -8.82 28.19
C ALA A 44 21.80 -10.06 27.41
N THR A 45 22.20 -11.25 27.87
CA THR A 45 21.74 -12.53 27.26
C THR A 45 20.22 -12.68 27.32
N VAL A 46 19.55 -12.14 28.35
CA VAL A 46 18.09 -12.14 28.49
C VAL A 46 17.41 -11.21 27.45
N GLU A 47 18.05 -10.10 27.10
CA GLU A 47 17.55 -9.18 26.06
C GLU A 47 17.64 -9.81 24.67
N ILE A 48 18.77 -10.47 24.37
CA ILE A 48 18.91 -11.29 23.15
C ILE A 48 17.88 -12.43 23.14
N GLN A 49 17.62 -13.08 24.28
CA GLN A 49 16.61 -14.13 24.39
C GLN A 49 15.20 -13.60 24.05
N LYS A 50 14.80 -12.43 24.57
CA LYS A 50 13.54 -11.78 24.20
C LYS A 50 13.46 -11.49 22.70
N LEU A 51 14.53 -10.97 22.08
CA LEU A 51 14.56 -10.70 20.64
C LEU A 51 14.41 -11.99 19.82
N LEU A 52 15.04 -13.10 20.23
CA LEU A 52 14.87 -14.41 19.60
C LEU A 52 13.42 -14.90 19.71
N GLU A 53 12.81 -14.80 20.90
CA GLU A 53 11.41 -15.19 21.14
C GLU A 53 10.40 -14.32 20.37
N ALA A 54 10.69 -13.02 20.19
CA ALA A 54 9.92 -12.11 19.34
C ALA A 54 10.12 -12.34 17.82
N GLY A 55 10.97 -13.29 17.42
CA GLY A 55 11.16 -13.68 16.02
C GLY A 55 12.35 -13.04 15.31
N MET A 56 13.45 -12.75 16.00
CA MET A 56 14.74 -12.42 15.38
C MET A 56 15.35 -13.67 14.71
N ASN A 57 15.37 -13.70 13.37
CA ASN A 57 15.88 -14.86 12.60
C ASN A 57 17.40 -14.81 12.37
N ILE A 58 17.93 -13.61 12.17
CA ILE A 58 19.34 -13.39 11.82
C ILE A 58 19.93 -12.28 12.70
N VAL A 59 21.06 -12.54 13.33
CA VAL A 59 21.81 -11.55 14.11
C VAL A 59 22.93 -10.97 13.23
N LYS A 60 22.90 -9.66 13.00
CA LYS A 60 23.95 -8.92 12.28
C LYS A 60 24.86 -8.19 13.26
N PHE A 61 26.16 -8.53 13.27
CA PHE A 61 27.14 -7.91 14.17
C PHE A 61 27.83 -6.70 13.53
N LYS A 62 27.82 -5.54 14.21
CA LYS A 62 28.46 -4.31 13.74
C LYS A 62 29.98 -4.34 13.90
N MET A 63 30.70 -4.63 12.81
CA MET A 63 32.16 -4.81 12.80
C MET A 63 33.00 -3.52 12.90
N SER A 64 32.38 -2.33 12.83
CA SER A 64 33.10 -1.06 12.68
C SER A 64 33.76 -0.52 13.96
N PHE A 65 33.29 -0.89 15.15
CA PHE A 65 33.66 -0.25 16.42
C PHE A 65 34.02 -1.22 17.55
N THR A 66 34.05 -2.53 17.28
CA THR A 66 34.23 -3.59 18.29
C THR A 66 35.63 -4.21 18.21
N THR A 67 36.28 -4.47 19.36
CA THR A 67 37.56 -5.20 19.37
C THR A 67 37.35 -6.68 19.02
N ARG A 68 38.45 -7.41 18.76
CA ARG A 68 38.37 -8.86 18.53
C ARG A 68 37.78 -9.62 19.72
N GLY A 69 38.00 -9.17 20.96
CA GLY A 69 37.43 -9.78 22.16
C GLY A 69 35.92 -9.58 22.24
N ASP A 70 35.44 -8.38 21.94
CA ASP A 70 34.01 -8.03 22.03
C ASP A 70 33.14 -8.83 21.05
N ARG A 71 33.64 -9.03 19.83
CA ARG A 71 32.97 -9.84 18.81
C ARG A 71 32.77 -11.29 19.28
N ILE A 72 33.75 -11.84 20.00
CA ILE A 72 33.68 -13.19 20.58
C ILE A 72 32.70 -13.22 21.76
N ARG A 73 32.73 -12.18 22.62
CA ARG A 73 31.78 -12.03 23.74
C ARG A 73 30.34 -11.95 23.25
N LEU A 74 30.06 -11.16 22.19
CA LEU A 74 28.73 -11.05 21.59
C LEU A 74 28.25 -12.36 20.97
N LEU A 75 29.07 -13.05 20.17
CA LEU A 75 28.72 -14.34 19.59
C LEU A 75 28.35 -15.37 20.67
N GLY A 76 29.17 -15.48 21.73
CA GLY A 76 28.90 -16.35 22.87
C GLY A 76 27.70 -15.94 23.73
N ARG A 77 27.25 -14.67 23.69
CA ARG A 77 25.97 -14.25 24.31
C ARG A 77 24.78 -14.71 23.47
N VAL A 78 24.88 -14.71 22.14
CA VAL A 78 23.84 -15.22 21.23
C VAL A 78 23.67 -16.73 21.35
N ASP A 79 24.76 -17.52 21.35
CA ASP A 79 24.67 -18.98 21.53
C ASP A 79 24.07 -19.36 22.91
N LYS A 80 24.37 -18.58 23.97
CA LYS A 80 23.74 -18.75 25.28
C LYS A 80 22.25 -18.41 25.27
N ALA A 81 21.84 -17.34 24.59
CA ALA A 81 20.42 -16.97 24.47
C ALA A 81 19.63 -18.02 23.69
N ALA A 82 20.18 -18.49 22.56
CA ALA A 82 19.64 -19.60 21.79
C ALA A 82 19.47 -20.87 22.65
N THR A 83 20.49 -21.22 23.45
CA THR A 83 20.43 -22.36 24.39
C THR A 83 19.36 -22.18 25.47
N ALA A 84 19.10 -20.95 25.94
CA ALA A 84 18.04 -20.67 26.89
C ALA A 84 16.64 -20.84 26.26
N CYS A 85 16.43 -20.32 25.04
CA CYS A 85 15.21 -20.54 24.28
C CYS A 85 14.94 -22.05 24.07
N CYS A 86 15.96 -22.82 23.66
CA CYS A 86 15.86 -24.28 23.50
C CYS A 86 15.30 -24.98 24.75
N ARG A 87 15.86 -24.68 25.93
CA ARG A 87 15.44 -25.27 27.22
C ARG A 87 14.01 -24.89 27.59
N LYS A 88 13.61 -23.64 27.33
CA LYS A 88 12.25 -23.12 27.63
C LYS A 88 11.19 -23.71 26.69
N ILE A 89 11.54 -23.97 25.43
CA ILE A 89 10.58 -24.26 24.35
C ILE A 89 10.57 -25.74 23.94
N GLY A 90 11.50 -26.55 24.48
CA GLY A 90 11.54 -28.01 24.30
C GLY A 90 12.19 -28.47 23.00
N ILE A 91 13.06 -27.64 22.39
CA ILE A 91 13.70 -27.94 21.09
C ILE A 91 15.21 -28.11 21.22
N HIS A 92 15.81 -28.86 20.30
CA HIS A 92 17.23 -29.25 20.38
C HIS A 92 18.23 -28.16 20.00
N ASP A 93 17.89 -27.25 19.07
CA ASP A 93 18.70 -26.13 18.60
C ASP A 93 17.79 -25.00 18.12
N TRP A 94 18.18 -23.75 18.36
CA TRP A 94 17.37 -22.58 17.98
C TRP A 94 17.71 -22.10 16.55
N PRO A 95 16.72 -21.77 15.71
CA PRO A 95 16.95 -21.24 14.37
C PRO A 95 17.38 -19.77 14.44
N VAL A 96 18.67 -19.53 14.69
CA VAL A 96 19.31 -18.22 14.50
C VAL A 96 20.54 -18.34 13.61
N ALA A 97 20.61 -17.51 12.58
CA ALA A 97 21.77 -17.40 11.70
C ALA A 97 22.66 -16.20 12.09
N SER A 98 23.96 -16.34 11.88
CA SER A 98 24.96 -15.31 12.20
C SER A 98 25.41 -14.54 10.95
N CYS A 99 25.45 -13.20 11.04
CA CYS A 99 25.74 -12.32 9.92
C CYS A 99 26.75 -11.22 10.27
N VAL A 100 27.63 -10.86 9.34
CA VAL A 100 28.60 -9.75 9.47
C VAL A 100 28.63 -8.87 8.23
N GLU A 101 29.13 -7.64 8.36
CA GLU A 101 29.17 -6.64 7.29
C GLU A 101 30.62 -6.25 6.93
N LEU A 102 30.95 -6.29 5.64
CA LEU A 102 32.13 -5.67 5.04
C LEU A 102 31.76 -4.27 4.53
N LYS A 103 32.70 -3.31 4.64
CA LYS A 103 32.47 -1.90 4.30
C LYS A 103 33.46 -1.44 3.25
N THR A 104 33.39 -2.10 2.11
CA THR A 104 34.22 -1.83 0.95
C THR A 104 33.97 -0.41 0.41
N CYS A 105 35.02 0.42 0.44
CA CYS A 105 35.09 1.76 -0.15
C CYS A 105 33.99 2.78 0.25
N ILE A 106 33.49 2.74 1.49
CA ILE A 106 32.72 3.86 2.06
C ILE A 106 33.69 4.99 2.42
N VAL A 107 33.59 6.12 1.72
CA VAL A 107 34.41 7.31 2.00
C VAL A 107 33.78 8.10 3.15
N LYS A 108 34.63 8.62 4.05
CA LYS A 108 34.22 9.26 5.31
C LYS A 108 35.05 10.48 5.66
N THR A 109 34.48 11.35 6.49
CA THR A 109 35.24 12.43 7.12
C THR A 109 36.06 11.95 8.31
N GLY A 110 37.05 12.75 8.72
CA GLY A 110 37.70 12.58 10.02
C GLY A 110 36.81 12.97 11.19
N LEU A 111 37.41 12.97 12.40
CA LEU A 111 36.86 13.69 13.55
C LEU A 111 37.00 15.21 13.39
N LEU A 112 36.17 15.94 14.12
CA LEU A 112 36.21 17.39 14.28
C LEU A 112 37.43 17.79 15.13
N GLU A 113 38.00 18.97 14.86
CA GLU A 113 39.14 19.51 15.63
C GLU A 113 38.71 20.05 17.01
N SER A 114 37.43 20.39 17.16
CA SER A 114 36.79 20.69 18.45
C SER A 114 36.11 19.44 19.03
N ASN A 115 36.10 19.32 20.36
CA ASN A 115 35.30 18.33 21.09
C ASN A 115 33.79 18.66 21.10
N ALA A 116 33.27 19.23 20.00
CA ALA A 116 31.85 19.49 19.81
C ALA A 116 31.20 18.32 19.06
N ASP A 117 29.90 18.10 19.25
CA ASP A 117 29.16 17.06 18.52
C ASP A 117 29.01 17.38 17.02
N PHE A 118 28.95 18.68 16.68
CA PHE A 118 28.88 19.17 15.30
C PHE A 118 29.48 20.57 15.12
N ILE A 119 29.83 20.92 13.88
CA ILE A 119 30.19 22.28 13.44
C ILE A 119 29.20 22.72 12.34
N PRO A 120 28.49 23.85 12.47
CA PRO A 120 27.60 24.36 11.42
C PRO A 120 28.42 25.00 10.27
N ILE A 121 28.23 24.51 9.05
CA ILE A 121 28.86 25.04 7.83
C ILE A 121 27.81 25.81 7.03
N LYS A 122 28.06 27.11 6.78
CA LYS A 122 27.15 28.01 6.07
C LYS A 122 27.22 27.83 4.56
N GLU A 123 26.09 28.06 3.90
CA GLU A 123 26.02 28.12 2.43
C GLU A 123 26.89 29.26 1.88
N GLY A 124 27.42 29.12 0.67
CA GLY A 124 28.36 30.07 0.05
C GLY A 124 29.80 30.04 0.62
N THR A 125 30.04 29.33 1.74
CA THR A 125 31.40 29.15 2.29
C THR A 125 32.29 28.40 1.29
N ARG A 126 33.56 28.80 1.18
CA ARG A 126 34.59 28.03 0.48
C ARG A 126 35.43 27.24 1.47
N LEU A 127 35.59 25.94 1.23
CA LEU A 127 36.37 25.05 2.08
C LEU A 127 37.26 24.11 1.27
N ILE A 128 38.23 23.49 1.94
CA ILE A 128 39.16 22.52 1.33
C ILE A 128 38.81 21.11 1.83
N LEU A 129 38.55 20.19 0.91
CA LEU A 129 38.61 18.76 1.22
C LEU A 129 40.08 18.32 1.14
N THR A 130 40.56 17.56 2.12
CA THR A 130 41.93 17.06 2.19
C THR A 130 41.94 15.56 2.47
N CYS A 131 42.77 14.78 1.79
CA CYS A 131 43.04 13.37 2.15
C CYS A 131 44.45 13.15 2.73
N ASN A 132 45.15 14.23 3.06
CA ASN A 132 46.46 14.20 3.69
C ASN A 132 46.37 13.66 5.14
N GLN A 133 47.05 12.54 5.43
CA GLN A 133 46.95 11.86 6.73
C GLN A 133 47.48 12.66 7.93
N PHE A 134 48.32 13.69 7.72
CA PHE A 134 48.75 14.60 8.80
C PHE A 134 47.64 15.58 9.23
N GLU A 135 46.56 15.67 8.44
CA GLU A 135 45.35 16.46 8.71
C GLU A 135 44.16 15.57 9.18
N LEU A 136 44.40 14.27 9.40
CA LEU A 136 43.44 13.35 10.02
C LEU A 136 42.95 13.90 11.37
N ASN A 137 41.63 13.85 11.58
CA ASN A 137 40.95 14.32 12.79
C ASN A 137 41.09 15.84 13.06
N LYS A 138 41.31 16.66 12.03
CA LYS A 138 41.32 18.13 12.11
C LYS A 138 40.26 18.76 11.20
N CYS A 139 39.01 18.32 11.33
CA CYS A 139 37.90 18.86 10.54
C CYS A 139 37.35 20.15 11.18
N THR A 140 37.15 21.17 10.36
CA THR A 140 36.72 22.54 10.71
C THR A 140 35.77 23.09 9.64
N GLU A 141 35.14 24.23 9.89
CA GLU A 141 34.31 24.97 8.91
C GLU A 141 35.01 25.27 7.56
N LYS A 142 36.34 25.33 7.53
CA LYS A 142 37.15 25.69 6.34
C LYS A 142 37.95 24.52 5.75
N LYS A 143 38.09 23.40 6.47
CA LYS A 143 38.85 22.23 6.03
C LYS A 143 38.24 20.94 6.55
N ILE A 144 37.95 19.98 5.67
CA ILE A 144 37.40 18.67 6.05
C ILE A 144 38.36 17.58 5.58
N PHE A 145 38.88 16.78 6.52
CA PHE A 145 39.63 15.57 6.16
C PHE A 145 38.68 14.50 5.62
N VAL A 146 39.08 13.80 4.57
CA VAL A 146 38.35 12.72 3.90
C VAL A 146 39.25 11.50 3.68
N ASP A 147 38.83 10.31 4.10
CA ASP A 147 39.67 9.10 4.16
C ASP A 147 39.94 8.38 2.82
N ASN A 148 39.80 9.09 1.69
CA ASN A 148 40.05 8.58 0.34
C ASN A 148 41.31 9.22 -0.32
N PRO A 149 42.45 8.51 -0.40
CA PRO A 149 43.68 9.00 -1.05
C PRO A 149 43.65 9.00 -2.60
N THR A 150 42.52 8.64 -3.23
CA THR A 150 42.29 8.83 -4.69
C THR A 150 41.23 9.87 -5.00
N LEU A 151 40.63 10.54 -4.00
CA LEU A 151 39.51 11.47 -4.18
C LEU A 151 39.81 12.59 -5.18
N SER A 152 41.02 13.14 -5.13
CA SER A 152 41.55 14.18 -6.04
C SER A 152 41.73 13.73 -7.49
N LYS A 153 41.80 12.41 -7.74
CA LYS A 153 41.89 11.81 -9.08
C LYS A 153 40.52 11.39 -9.61
N ASP A 154 39.65 10.98 -8.70
CA ASP A 154 38.30 10.52 -9.00
C ASP A 154 37.35 11.71 -9.33
N ILE A 155 37.63 12.91 -8.79
CA ILE A 155 36.76 14.10 -8.87
C ILE A 155 37.23 15.12 -9.90
N ALA A 156 36.29 15.68 -10.68
CA ALA A 156 36.51 16.77 -11.62
C ALA A 156 35.88 18.11 -11.16
N PRO A 157 36.35 19.27 -11.66
CA PRO A 157 35.64 20.55 -11.48
C PRO A 157 34.15 20.45 -11.86
N GLY A 158 33.28 21.06 -11.06
CA GLY A 158 31.83 20.97 -11.21
C GLY A 158 31.14 19.78 -10.55
N THR A 159 31.88 18.73 -10.14
CA THR A 159 31.34 17.55 -9.41
C THR A 159 30.65 17.96 -8.10
N GLU A 160 29.48 17.37 -7.82
CA GLU A 160 28.82 17.49 -6.53
C GLU A 160 29.31 16.43 -5.52
N ILE A 161 29.60 16.89 -4.30
CA ILE A 161 30.07 16.06 -3.18
C ILE A 161 29.12 16.29 -2.00
N SER A 162 28.43 15.22 -1.59
CA SER A 162 27.53 15.17 -0.45
C SER A 162 28.28 14.75 0.81
N ILE A 163 28.02 15.42 1.94
CA ILE A 163 28.49 15.01 3.26
C ILE A 163 27.27 14.93 4.20
N GLY A 164 27.23 13.91 5.07
CA GLY A 164 26.16 13.75 6.04
C GLY A 164 24.81 13.34 5.42
N SER A 165 24.81 12.68 4.26
CA SER A 165 23.56 12.26 3.57
C SER A 165 22.73 13.46 3.04
N ASN A 166 23.38 14.35 2.30
CA ASN A 166 22.85 15.65 1.82
C ASN A 166 22.50 16.64 2.95
N GLU A 167 23.08 16.49 4.15
CA GLU A 167 23.11 17.58 5.14
C GLU A 167 23.88 18.76 4.57
N ILE A 168 25.11 18.52 4.11
CA ILE A 168 25.97 19.49 3.41
C ILE A 168 26.14 19.05 1.95
N ILE A 169 26.05 19.99 1.01
CA ILE A 169 26.37 19.75 -0.41
C ILE A 169 27.47 20.73 -0.83
N LEU A 170 28.52 20.17 -1.43
CA LEU A 170 29.68 20.88 -1.93
C LEU A 170 29.74 20.73 -3.46
N LYS A 171 30.29 21.73 -4.15
CA LYS A 171 30.65 21.65 -5.57
C LYS A 171 32.13 21.94 -5.74
N CYS A 172 32.84 21.07 -6.45
CA CYS A 172 34.27 21.24 -6.72
C CYS A 172 34.48 22.50 -7.59
N GLU A 173 35.19 23.50 -7.08
CA GLU A 173 35.68 24.63 -7.90
C GLU A 173 36.92 24.18 -8.68
N THR A 174 37.95 23.70 -7.96
CA THR A 174 39.22 23.25 -8.54
C THR A 174 39.85 22.14 -7.70
N VAL A 175 40.52 21.18 -8.34
CA VAL A 175 41.51 20.34 -7.66
C VAL A 175 42.79 21.16 -7.53
N ILE A 176 43.37 21.24 -6.32
CA ILE A 176 44.55 22.08 -6.05
C ILE A 176 45.82 21.26 -6.28
N ASP A 177 45.88 20.08 -5.67
CA ASP A 177 47.03 19.19 -5.69
C ASP A 177 46.57 17.73 -5.54
N ARG A 178 47.50 16.79 -5.28
CA ARG A 178 47.17 15.36 -5.14
C ARG A 178 46.36 15.02 -3.89
N ASP A 179 46.34 15.87 -2.87
CA ASP A 179 45.66 15.61 -1.60
C ASP A 179 44.47 16.56 -1.37
N ARG A 180 44.40 17.71 -2.06
CA ARG A 180 43.48 18.82 -1.73
C ARG A 180 42.58 19.26 -2.88
N ILE A 181 41.30 19.45 -2.57
CA ILE A 181 40.24 19.90 -3.49
C ILE A 181 39.54 21.13 -2.91
N LYS A 182 39.47 22.22 -3.68
CA LYS A 182 38.75 23.44 -3.33
C LYS A 182 37.27 23.31 -3.69
N CYS A 183 36.39 23.49 -2.71
CA CYS A 183 34.95 23.36 -2.89
C CYS A 183 34.17 24.59 -2.42
N LEU A 184 33.08 24.88 -3.11
CA LEU A 184 32.04 25.82 -2.68
C LEU A 184 30.90 25.05 -2.00
N VAL A 185 30.43 25.52 -0.84
CA VAL A 185 29.24 24.97 -0.17
C VAL A 185 28.00 25.47 -0.90
N VAL A 186 27.35 24.58 -1.65
CA VAL A 186 26.09 24.83 -2.37
C VAL A 186 24.88 24.65 -1.46
N LYS A 187 25.02 23.87 -0.38
CA LYS A 187 24.00 23.76 0.68
C LYS A 187 24.68 23.66 2.04
N GLY A 188 24.34 24.58 2.95
CA GLY A 188 24.80 24.56 4.34
C GLY A 188 24.16 23.46 5.20
N GLY A 189 24.83 23.09 6.29
CA GLY A 189 24.41 22.03 7.21
C GLY A 189 25.40 21.77 8.34
N ASN A 190 25.08 20.83 9.24
CA ASN A 190 25.92 20.49 10.39
C ASN A 190 26.91 19.36 10.04
N LEU A 191 28.21 19.62 10.16
CA LEU A 191 29.24 18.59 10.03
C LEU A 191 29.43 17.90 11.39
N SER A 192 29.12 16.61 11.48
CA SER A 192 29.34 15.79 12.67
C SER A 192 30.55 14.86 12.51
N ASN A 193 30.96 14.20 13.60
CA ASN A 193 32.10 13.29 13.61
C ASN A 193 31.90 12.07 12.70
N VAL A 194 32.87 11.81 11.81
CA VAL A 194 32.92 10.60 10.93
C VAL A 194 31.71 10.45 9.99
N CYS A 195 31.20 11.57 9.46
CA CYS A 195 30.18 11.61 8.40
C CYS A 195 30.57 10.73 7.20
N ASN A 196 29.57 10.18 6.50
CA ASN A 196 29.78 9.58 5.18
C ASN A 196 29.94 10.70 4.13
N VAL A 197 30.78 10.45 3.12
CA VAL A 197 31.05 11.34 1.98
C VAL A 197 30.74 10.58 0.68
N CYS A 198 30.05 11.22 -0.25
CA CYS A 198 29.67 10.66 -1.55
C CYS A 198 29.91 11.69 -2.66
N ALA A 199 30.53 11.30 -3.77
CA ALA A 199 30.71 12.16 -4.95
C ALA A 199 29.86 11.60 -6.10
N ARG A 200 28.93 12.40 -6.63
CA ARG A 200 27.95 11.90 -7.62
C ARG A 200 28.55 11.82 -9.03
N GLY A 201 28.16 10.81 -9.80
CA GLY A 201 28.64 10.58 -11.17
C GLY A 201 30.11 10.17 -11.30
N VAL A 202 30.79 9.89 -10.19
CA VAL A 202 32.25 9.68 -10.13
C VAL A 202 32.63 8.20 -10.28
N LYS A 203 33.53 7.92 -11.23
CA LYS A 203 34.15 6.59 -11.41
C LYS A 203 35.32 6.41 -10.45
N HIS A 204 35.07 5.80 -9.30
CA HIS A 204 36.08 5.56 -8.26
C HIS A 204 37.19 4.59 -8.70
N THR A 205 38.45 4.96 -8.40
CA THR A 205 39.64 4.15 -8.73
C THR A 205 40.19 3.29 -7.57
N GLN A 206 39.58 3.34 -6.37
CA GLN A 206 40.01 2.52 -5.23
C GLN A 206 39.88 1.00 -5.47
N PRO A 207 40.77 0.18 -4.87
CA PRO A 207 40.66 -1.28 -4.91
C PRO A 207 39.42 -1.76 -4.16
N TYR A 208 38.65 -2.68 -4.75
CA TYR A 208 37.33 -3.06 -4.27
C TYR A 208 37.27 -3.79 -2.92
N ILE A 209 38.41 -4.25 -2.38
CA ILE A 209 38.51 -4.98 -1.11
C ILE A 209 39.70 -4.41 -0.32
N THR A 210 39.47 -4.01 0.94
CA THR A 210 40.56 -3.54 1.80
C THR A 210 41.18 -4.67 2.62
N LYS A 211 42.39 -4.46 3.16
CA LYS A 211 43.01 -5.39 4.11
C LYS A 211 42.12 -5.65 5.34
N LYS A 212 41.36 -4.63 5.79
CA LYS A 212 40.43 -4.74 6.92
C LYS A 212 39.25 -5.68 6.60
N ASP A 213 38.72 -5.62 5.37
CA ASP A 213 37.64 -6.51 4.92
C ASP A 213 38.12 -7.96 4.87
N LEU A 214 39.32 -8.22 4.34
CA LEU A 214 39.93 -9.57 4.34
C LEU A 214 40.12 -10.13 5.76
N ASP A 215 40.47 -9.30 6.74
CA ASP A 215 40.56 -9.74 8.14
C ASP A 215 39.19 -10.03 8.78
N ILE A 216 38.12 -9.36 8.35
CA ILE A 216 36.74 -9.72 8.73
C ILE A 216 36.31 -11.02 8.04
N VAL A 217 36.70 -11.28 6.78
CA VAL A 217 36.45 -12.58 6.11
C VAL A 217 37.20 -13.72 6.83
N LYS A 218 38.47 -13.52 7.23
CA LYS A 218 39.21 -14.49 8.07
C LYS A 218 38.50 -14.74 9.41
N PHE A 219 37.97 -13.69 10.04
CA PHE A 219 37.18 -13.82 11.28
C PHE A 219 35.90 -14.66 11.06
N ALA A 220 35.16 -14.38 9.99
CA ALA A 220 33.94 -15.10 9.63
C ALA A 220 34.20 -16.59 9.36
N LEU A 221 35.25 -16.91 8.60
CA LEU A 221 35.68 -18.30 8.35
C LEU A 221 36.09 -19.01 9.66
N ARG A 222 36.89 -18.35 10.51
CA ARG A 222 37.39 -18.94 11.78
C ARG A 222 36.28 -19.25 12.79
N TYR A 223 35.22 -18.44 12.82
CA TYR A 223 34.09 -18.61 13.74
C TYR A 223 32.81 -19.16 13.06
N GLN A 224 32.95 -19.75 11.87
CA GLN A 224 31.88 -20.42 11.12
C GLN A 224 30.61 -19.58 10.94
N ILE A 225 30.77 -18.28 10.71
CA ILE A 225 29.66 -17.34 10.51
C ILE A 225 28.87 -17.75 9.25
N ASP A 226 27.54 -17.64 9.31
CA ASP A 226 26.66 -18.16 8.26
C ASP A 226 26.61 -17.25 7.02
N MET A 227 26.70 -15.92 7.22
CA MET A 227 26.44 -14.90 6.20
C MET A 227 27.43 -13.72 6.28
N ILE A 228 27.91 -13.27 5.12
CA ILE A 228 28.61 -12.00 4.93
C ILE A 228 27.77 -11.09 4.03
N ILE A 229 27.54 -9.86 4.47
CA ILE A 229 27.04 -8.76 3.66
C ILE A 229 28.25 -7.97 3.12
N VAL A 230 28.33 -7.81 1.80
CA VAL A 230 29.27 -6.93 1.12
C VAL A 230 28.50 -5.70 0.65
N ASN A 231 28.68 -4.55 1.32
CA ASN A 231 28.00 -3.30 0.94
C ASN A 231 28.81 -2.51 -0.10
N TYR A 232 28.16 -1.69 -0.93
CA TYR A 232 28.80 -0.87 -1.98
C TYR A 232 29.50 -1.70 -3.09
N VAL A 233 28.91 -2.84 -3.46
CA VAL A 233 29.39 -3.67 -4.59
C VAL A 233 29.15 -2.93 -5.91
N ARG A 234 30.20 -2.27 -6.44
CA ARG A 234 30.16 -1.57 -7.74
C ARG A 234 30.34 -2.51 -8.95
N ARG A 235 31.10 -3.60 -8.79
CA ARG A 235 31.44 -4.56 -9.85
C ARG A 235 31.45 -6.01 -9.34
N VAL A 236 31.47 -6.94 -10.29
CA VAL A 236 31.32 -8.37 -10.08
C VAL A 236 32.64 -9.01 -9.58
N GLU A 237 33.76 -8.42 -9.97
CA GLU A 237 35.13 -8.84 -9.65
C GLU A 237 35.35 -8.91 -8.14
N THR A 238 34.79 -7.94 -7.39
CA THR A 238 34.77 -7.93 -5.92
C THR A 238 34.24 -9.23 -5.33
N LEU A 239 33.16 -9.77 -5.89
CA LEU A 239 32.54 -11.01 -5.42
C LEU A 239 33.37 -12.22 -5.82
N ARG A 240 33.95 -12.20 -7.04
CA ARG A 240 34.85 -13.24 -7.53
C ARG A 240 36.13 -13.32 -6.70
N GLU A 241 36.66 -12.19 -6.24
CA GLU A 241 37.82 -12.13 -5.34
C GLU A 241 37.50 -12.61 -3.93
N ILE A 242 36.38 -12.18 -3.33
CA ILE A 242 35.94 -12.70 -2.02
C ILE A 242 35.71 -14.22 -2.08
N LYS A 243 35.08 -14.73 -3.14
CA LYS A 243 34.93 -16.18 -3.38
C LYS A 243 36.27 -16.90 -3.54
N LYS A 244 37.21 -16.35 -4.33
CA LYS A 244 38.57 -16.91 -4.47
C LYS A 244 39.30 -16.99 -3.12
N PHE A 245 39.12 -15.99 -2.26
CA PHE A 245 39.73 -15.95 -0.92
C PHE A 245 39.07 -16.93 0.07
N ILE A 246 37.76 -17.17 -0.04
CA ILE A 246 37.04 -18.22 0.70
C ILE A 246 37.38 -19.64 0.18
N GLY A 247 37.71 -19.76 -1.10
CA GLY A 247 38.10 -21.01 -1.75
C GLY A 247 36.91 -21.91 -2.09
N LYS A 248 37.12 -23.24 -2.09
CA LYS A 248 36.06 -24.24 -2.40
C LYS A 248 35.06 -24.45 -1.25
N ILE A 249 35.16 -23.69 -0.15
CA ILE A 249 34.23 -23.80 0.99
C ILE A 249 32.91 -23.14 0.60
N THR A 250 31.79 -23.84 0.74
CA THR A 250 30.45 -23.32 0.37
C THR A 250 29.86 -22.37 1.44
N ARG A 251 30.73 -21.63 2.15
CA ARG A 251 30.42 -20.82 3.34
C ARG A 251 31.46 -19.72 3.53
N PRO A 252 31.10 -18.55 4.09
CA PRO A 252 29.74 -18.06 4.36
C PRO A 252 28.93 -17.79 3.08
N LEU A 253 27.61 -17.58 3.19
CA LEU A 253 26.81 -17.01 2.10
C LEU A 253 27.24 -15.56 1.84
N ILE A 254 27.26 -15.14 0.57
CA ILE A 254 27.66 -13.78 0.16
C ILE A 254 26.44 -12.98 -0.32
N PHE A 255 25.96 -12.06 0.52
CA PHE A 255 24.91 -11.11 0.17
C PHE A 255 25.49 -9.78 -0.29
N CYS A 256 24.87 -9.14 -1.28
CA CYS A 256 25.37 -7.88 -1.86
C CYS A 256 24.44 -6.71 -1.56
N GLY A 257 24.96 -5.69 -0.86
CA GLY A 257 24.28 -4.42 -0.61
C GLY A 257 24.45 -3.48 -1.80
N ILE A 258 23.36 -3.24 -2.52
CA ILE A 258 23.26 -2.27 -3.60
C ILE A 258 23.12 -0.88 -2.98
N CYS A 259 24.25 -0.18 -2.91
CA CYS A 259 24.36 1.17 -2.34
C CYS A 259 24.70 2.24 -3.38
N THR A 260 25.06 1.86 -4.61
CA THR A 260 25.70 2.74 -5.60
C THR A 260 25.08 2.57 -6.99
N GLU A 261 25.17 3.61 -7.83
CA GLU A 261 24.66 3.62 -9.20
C GLU A 261 25.37 2.57 -10.09
N ASP A 262 26.70 2.44 -9.98
CA ASP A 262 27.48 1.38 -10.62
C ASP A 262 26.96 -0.03 -10.28
N GLY A 263 26.57 -0.27 -9.02
CA GLY A 263 26.02 -1.55 -8.56
C GLY A 263 24.61 -1.81 -9.10
N LEU A 264 23.83 -0.75 -9.34
CA LEU A 264 22.51 -0.84 -9.98
C LEU A 264 22.65 -1.14 -11.49
N LYS A 265 23.64 -0.56 -12.17
CA LYS A 265 23.94 -0.81 -13.58
C LYS A 265 24.48 -2.22 -13.82
N ASN A 266 25.33 -2.73 -12.93
CA ASN A 266 25.90 -4.09 -13.00
C ASN A 266 25.03 -5.17 -12.30
N ILE A 267 23.75 -4.89 -12.04
CA ILE A 267 22.92 -5.70 -11.13
C ILE A 267 22.74 -7.16 -11.56
N ASP A 268 22.69 -7.47 -12.86
CA ASP A 268 22.37 -8.83 -13.33
C ASP A 268 23.50 -9.82 -13.07
N ASP A 269 24.76 -9.43 -13.28
CA ASP A 269 25.91 -10.26 -12.93
C ASP A 269 26.18 -10.27 -11.41
N ILE A 270 25.86 -9.18 -10.69
CA ILE A 270 25.88 -9.16 -9.22
C ILE A 270 24.82 -10.13 -8.64
N ILE A 271 23.61 -10.16 -9.21
CA ILE A 271 22.58 -11.16 -8.91
C ILE A 271 23.10 -12.55 -9.26
N LYS A 272 23.71 -12.76 -10.42
CA LYS A 272 24.22 -14.06 -10.87
C LYS A 272 25.28 -14.64 -9.92
N GLU A 273 26.21 -13.83 -9.43
CA GLU A 273 27.29 -14.27 -8.53
C GLU A 273 26.89 -14.32 -7.04
N SER A 274 26.05 -13.41 -6.55
CA SER A 274 25.66 -13.37 -5.12
C SER A 274 24.82 -14.58 -4.68
N ASP A 275 24.73 -14.80 -3.36
CA ASP A 275 23.74 -15.74 -2.80
C ASP A 275 22.36 -15.10 -2.59
N GLY A 276 22.34 -13.77 -2.35
CA GLY A 276 21.17 -12.92 -2.20
C GLY A 276 21.52 -11.43 -2.30
N ILE A 277 20.51 -10.57 -2.41
CA ILE A 277 20.66 -9.11 -2.59
C ILE A 277 20.02 -8.34 -1.43
N ILE A 278 20.64 -7.21 -1.07
CA ILE A 278 20.10 -6.20 -0.16
C ILE A 278 19.99 -4.88 -0.93
N LEU A 279 18.83 -4.23 -0.93
CA LEU A 279 18.69 -2.84 -1.36
C LEU A 279 18.85 -1.93 -0.14
N SER A 280 19.92 -1.13 -0.13
CA SER A 280 20.28 -0.24 0.98
C SER A 280 19.66 1.15 0.75
N ARG A 281 18.40 1.31 1.16
CA ARG A 281 17.62 2.55 0.97
C ARG A 281 18.16 3.72 1.80
N GLU A 282 19.04 3.46 2.77
CA GLU A 282 19.80 4.47 3.52
C GLU A 282 21.02 5.04 2.78
N PHE A 283 21.45 4.43 1.66
CA PHE A 283 22.64 4.86 0.91
C PHE A 283 22.37 5.18 -0.57
N LEU A 284 21.69 4.29 -1.29
CA LEU A 284 21.46 4.45 -2.74
C LEU A 284 20.82 5.82 -3.13
N PRO A 285 19.84 6.37 -2.39
CA PRO A 285 19.21 7.67 -2.71
C PRO A 285 20.09 8.92 -2.51
N PHE A 286 21.39 8.74 -2.24
CA PHE A 286 22.38 9.82 -2.14
C PHE A 286 23.48 9.71 -3.20
N GLU A 287 23.70 8.51 -3.74
CA GLU A 287 24.70 8.20 -4.78
C GLU A 287 24.14 8.35 -6.21
N ILE A 288 22.85 8.02 -6.43
CA ILE A 288 22.16 8.19 -7.73
C ILE A 288 21.77 9.65 -7.99
N GLU A 289 21.45 9.97 -9.24
CA GLU A 289 20.98 11.31 -9.63
C GLU A 289 19.70 11.75 -8.91
N ALA A 290 19.51 13.07 -8.78
CA ALA A 290 18.35 13.65 -8.11
C ALA A 290 17.01 13.33 -8.82
N SER A 291 17.06 13.11 -10.14
CA SER A 291 15.98 12.59 -10.98
C SER A 291 15.55 11.16 -10.57
N GLU A 292 16.53 10.26 -10.40
CA GLU A 292 16.30 8.85 -10.04
C GLU A 292 15.86 8.66 -8.59
N LYS A 293 16.14 9.63 -7.70
CA LYS A 293 15.70 9.61 -6.28
C LYS A 293 14.17 9.54 -6.09
N TYR A 294 13.38 9.85 -7.10
CA TYR A 294 11.92 9.66 -7.09
C TYR A 294 11.51 8.25 -7.50
N ARG A 295 12.38 7.49 -8.18
CA ARG A 295 12.12 6.16 -8.78
C ARG A 295 12.46 4.98 -7.85
N LEU A 296 12.78 5.22 -6.57
CA LEU A 296 13.27 4.18 -5.65
C LEU A 296 12.30 2.99 -5.46
N ALA A 297 10.99 3.23 -5.48
CA ALA A 297 9.99 2.15 -5.40
C ALA A 297 9.98 1.27 -6.66
N HIS A 298 10.24 1.85 -7.84
CA HIS A 298 10.44 1.09 -9.07
C HIS A 298 11.74 0.27 -9.02
N ILE A 299 12.83 0.86 -8.52
CA ILE A 299 14.11 0.15 -8.29
C ILE A 299 13.90 -1.05 -7.35
N GLN A 300 13.14 -0.88 -6.27
CA GLN A 300 12.76 -1.94 -5.33
C GLN A 300 12.03 -3.09 -6.02
N LYS A 301 10.96 -2.79 -6.78
CA LYS A 301 10.20 -3.79 -7.55
C LYS A 301 11.05 -4.51 -8.61
N TRP A 302 11.89 -3.76 -9.34
CA TRP A 302 12.76 -4.26 -10.40
C TRP A 302 13.83 -5.22 -9.88
N ILE A 303 14.54 -4.85 -8.81
CA ILE A 303 15.52 -5.75 -8.15
C ILE A 303 14.80 -6.97 -7.56
N GLY A 304 13.64 -6.79 -6.91
CA GLY A 304 12.84 -7.88 -6.37
C GLY A 304 12.42 -8.90 -7.43
N GLY A 305 11.92 -8.44 -8.58
CA GLY A 305 11.56 -9.28 -9.72
C GLY A 305 12.74 -10.04 -10.32
N LYS A 306 13.90 -9.37 -10.49
CA LYS A 306 15.14 -10.01 -10.96
C LYS A 306 15.65 -11.07 -9.98
N CYS A 307 15.62 -10.78 -8.67
CA CYS A 307 16.03 -11.73 -7.62
C CYS A 307 15.09 -12.95 -7.58
N LEU A 308 13.78 -12.74 -7.70
CA LEU A 308 12.79 -13.82 -7.78
C LEU A 308 13.05 -14.72 -9.00
N LYS A 309 13.24 -14.15 -10.19
CA LYS A 309 13.57 -14.89 -11.42
C LYS A 309 14.89 -15.68 -11.32
N ALA A 310 15.82 -15.22 -10.47
CA ALA A 310 17.08 -15.91 -10.19
C ALA A 310 17.00 -16.93 -9.03
N GLY A 311 15.85 -17.07 -8.34
CA GLY A 311 15.70 -17.93 -7.17
C GLY A 311 16.55 -17.46 -5.97
N LYS A 312 16.75 -16.15 -5.80
CA LYS A 312 17.60 -15.56 -4.76
C LYS A 312 16.81 -14.64 -3.82
N PRO A 313 17.08 -14.68 -2.51
CA PRO A 313 16.36 -13.85 -1.55
C PRO A 313 16.77 -12.37 -1.70
N PHE A 314 15.76 -11.50 -1.62
CA PHE A 314 15.90 -10.05 -1.70
C PHE A 314 15.50 -9.40 -0.37
N TYR A 315 16.39 -8.61 0.21
CA TYR A 315 16.19 -7.93 1.50
C TYR A 315 16.16 -6.41 1.34
N LEU A 316 15.41 -5.73 2.21
CA LEU A 316 15.48 -4.26 2.34
C LEU A 316 16.26 -3.84 3.59
N SER A 317 17.09 -2.82 3.46
CA SER A 317 17.69 -2.05 4.56
C SER A 317 17.30 -0.58 4.44
N GLY A 318 17.30 0.12 5.58
CA GLY A 318 17.02 1.56 5.66
C GLY A 318 15.53 1.93 5.54
N GLY A 319 15.12 2.98 6.25
CA GLY A 319 13.75 3.53 6.25
C GLY A 319 12.72 2.74 7.06
N LEU A 320 12.91 1.43 7.25
CA LEU A 320 12.00 0.54 7.97
C LEU A 320 11.96 0.89 9.46
N PHE A 321 10.79 1.27 9.98
CA PHE A 321 10.55 1.60 11.40
C PHE A 321 11.65 2.47 12.03
N ARG A 322 12.11 3.49 11.30
CA ARG A 322 13.16 4.39 11.77
C ARG A 322 12.70 5.13 13.02
N GLU A 323 11.51 5.70 12.99
CA GLU A 323 11.00 6.54 14.08
C GLU A 323 10.60 5.66 15.26
N ALA A 324 9.86 4.56 15.05
CA ALA A 324 9.58 3.59 16.09
C ALA A 324 10.85 3.01 16.77
N LEU A 325 11.93 2.73 16.03
CA LEU A 325 13.20 2.26 16.63
C LEU A 325 13.88 3.32 17.51
N TYR A 326 13.73 4.63 17.23
CA TYR A 326 14.33 5.71 18.02
C TYR A 326 13.42 6.20 19.17
N SER A 327 12.13 6.46 18.91
CA SER A 327 11.18 7.06 19.87
C SER A 327 10.26 6.06 20.56
N GLY A 328 10.11 4.85 20.03
CA GLY A 328 9.08 3.89 20.44
C GLY A 328 7.68 4.16 19.86
N GLN A 329 7.48 5.26 19.13
CA GLN A 329 6.18 5.62 18.53
C GLN A 329 6.09 5.17 17.08
N PHE A 330 5.01 4.47 16.74
CA PHE A 330 4.70 4.02 15.38
C PHE A 330 3.92 5.10 14.63
N HIS A 331 4.26 5.30 13.36
CA HIS A 331 3.51 6.15 12.43
C HIS A 331 2.99 5.32 11.26
N ASP A 332 1.80 5.64 10.74
CA ASP A 332 1.14 4.86 9.68
C ASP A 332 1.97 4.76 8.40
N ASN A 333 2.79 5.78 8.13
CA ASN A 333 3.76 5.78 7.02
C ASN A 333 4.77 4.62 7.11
N GLU A 334 5.24 4.28 8.32
CA GLU A 334 6.20 3.19 8.53
C GLU A 334 5.55 1.82 8.41
N ILE A 335 4.30 1.68 8.88
CA ILE A 335 3.48 0.49 8.71
C ILE A 335 3.20 0.27 7.21
N SER A 336 2.79 1.31 6.50
CA SER A 336 2.50 1.29 5.06
C SER A 336 3.73 0.91 4.23
N ASP A 337 4.92 1.43 4.53
CA ASP A 337 6.17 1.05 3.84
C ASP A 337 6.47 -0.46 3.96
N VAL A 338 6.26 -1.04 5.15
CA VAL A 338 6.45 -2.48 5.39
C VAL A 338 5.37 -3.33 4.71
N VAL A 339 4.10 -2.91 4.77
CA VAL A 339 2.98 -3.55 4.02
C VAL A 339 3.31 -3.60 2.52
N ASN A 340 3.67 -2.46 1.94
CA ASN A 340 4.01 -2.35 0.52
C ASN A 340 5.22 -3.22 0.15
N ALA A 341 6.26 -3.24 0.97
CA ALA A 341 7.43 -4.10 0.76
C ALA A 341 7.08 -5.61 0.77
N ILE A 342 6.17 -6.06 1.65
CA ILE A 342 5.72 -7.47 1.67
C ILE A 342 4.98 -7.81 0.37
N MET A 343 4.12 -6.90 -0.12
CA MET A 343 3.35 -7.01 -1.36
C MET A 343 4.23 -6.98 -2.62
N ASP A 344 5.27 -6.13 -2.65
CA ASP A 344 6.33 -6.11 -3.65
C ASP A 344 7.14 -7.43 -3.70
N GLY A 345 6.92 -8.33 -2.74
CA GLY A 345 7.53 -9.65 -2.70
C GLY A 345 8.93 -9.65 -2.12
N VAL A 346 9.28 -8.70 -1.24
CA VAL A 346 10.52 -8.71 -0.46
C VAL A 346 10.64 -10.02 0.32
N SER A 347 11.84 -10.59 0.37
CA SER A 347 12.14 -11.85 1.06
C SER A 347 12.52 -11.66 2.52
N GLY A 348 12.97 -10.47 2.94
CA GLY A 348 13.27 -10.19 4.34
C GLY A 348 13.61 -8.73 4.64
N PHE A 349 13.66 -8.40 5.93
CA PHE A 349 13.90 -7.04 6.42
C PHE A 349 15.17 -6.94 7.23
N ILE A 350 15.86 -5.79 7.17
CA ILE A 350 17.04 -5.49 7.99
C ILE A 350 16.74 -4.26 8.85
N LEU A 351 16.61 -4.48 10.16
CA LEU A 351 16.46 -3.41 11.14
C LEU A 351 17.81 -2.76 11.41
N ARG A 352 17.80 -1.42 11.48
CA ARG A 352 18.97 -0.59 11.78
C ARG A 352 19.48 -0.85 13.20
N ASP A 353 20.71 -0.40 13.49
CA ASP A 353 21.25 -0.30 14.84
C ASP A 353 20.20 0.27 15.81
N CYS A 354 19.73 -0.53 16.77
CA CYS A 354 18.83 -0.06 17.82
C CYS A 354 19.62 0.11 19.13
N PHE A 355 19.34 1.19 19.85
CA PHE A 355 19.97 1.50 21.14
C PHE A 355 19.12 1.08 22.35
N ASN A 356 17.81 0.90 22.16
CA ASN A 356 16.86 0.47 23.19
C ASN A 356 16.19 -0.84 22.76
N VAL A 357 16.48 -1.94 23.45
CA VAL A 357 15.97 -3.28 23.08
C VAL A 357 14.44 -3.33 23.11
N THR A 358 13.79 -2.56 23.99
CA THR A 358 12.32 -2.51 24.09
C THR A 358 11.69 -2.04 22.77
N ASN A 359 12.23 -0.97 22.17
CA ASN A 359 11.75 -0.47 20.87
C ASN A 359 11.93 -1.53 19.77
N ALA A 360 13.03 -2.29 19.79
CA ALA A 360 13.26 -3.37 18.84
C ALA A 360 12.32 -4.58 19.03
N LEU A 361 11.86 -4.84 20.26
CA LEU A 361 10.85 -5.87 20.55
C LEU A 361 9.49 -5.46 20.00
N GLU A 362 9.02 -4.24 20.28
CA GLU A 362 7.75 -3.73 19.75
C GLU A 362 7.76 -3.70 18.21
N VAL A 363 8.87 -3.30 17.59
CA VAL A 363 9.02 -3.33 16.12
C VAL A 363 9.00 -4.77 15.58
N LEU A 364 9.57 -5.75 16.28
CA LEU A 364 9.45 -7.16 15.90
C LEU A 364 8.01 -7.69 16.02
N TYR A 365 7.28 -7.32 17.07
CA TYR A 365 5.86 -7.66 17.21
C TYR A 365 5.00 -6.99 16.13
N ALA A 366 5.24 -5.71 15.83
CA ALA A 366 4.56 -5.01 14.73
C ALA A 366 4.83 -5.69 13.37
N ILE A 367 6.07 -6.13 13.10
CA ILE A 367 6.40 -6.89 11.88
C ILE A 367 5.73 -8.28 11.89
N ASN A 368 5.63 -8.96 13.03
CA ASN A 368 4.87 -10.22 13.14
C ASN A 368 3.42 -10.01 12.70
N GLU A 369 2.72 -9.03 13.28
CA GLU A 369 1.33 -8.70 12.96
C GLU A 369 1.14 -8.29 11.49
N ILE A 370 1.99 -7.39 10.96
CA ILE A 370 1.86 -6.92 9.58
C ILE A 370 2.10 -8.07 8.59
N CYS A 371 3.16 -8.85 8.78
CA CYS A 371 3.40 -10.03 7.95
C CYS A 371 2.28 -11.06 8.09
N TYR A 372 1.77 -11.27 9.31
CA TYR A 372 0.67 -12.18 9.58
C TYR A 372 -0.52 -11.91 8.63
N PHE A 373 -1.00 -10.65 8.56
CA PHE A 373 -2.15 -10.29 7.73
C PHE A 373 -1.83 -10.14 6.23
N VAL A 374 -0.65 -9.63 5.89
CA VAL A 374 -0.32 -9.25 4.50
C VAL A 374 0.26 -10.41 3.68
N GLU A 375 1.03 -11.32 4.29
CA GLU A 375 1.70 -12.39 3.53
C GLU A 375 0.77 -13.34 2.76
N PRO A 376 -0.43 -13.72 3.27
CA PRO A 376 -1.38 -14.54 2.50
C PRO A 376 -1.86 -13.86 1.21
N LEU A 377 -1.98 -12.52 1.20
CA LEU A 377 -2.47 -11.73 0.06
C LEU A 377 -1.49 -11.75 -1.12
N VAL A 378 -0.21 -12.02 -0.88
CA VAL A 378 0.85 -12.09 -1.90
C VAL A 378 0.77 -13.38 -2.73
N THR A 379 0.19 -14.45 -2.19
CA THR A 379 0.14 -15.78 -2.82
C THR A 379 -1.24 -16.10 -3.42
N SER A 380 -1.60 -15.45 -4.53
CA SER A 380 -2.80 -15.79 -5.29
C SER A 380 -2.59 -17.04 -6.18
N ARG A 381 -3.63 -17.86 -6.39
CA ARG A 381 -3.57 -19.05 -7.28
C ARG A 381 -3.19 -18.67 -8.71
N ARG A 382 -3.79 -17.61 -9.27
CA ARG A 382 -3.37 -17.04 -10.57
C ARG A 382 -1.89 -16.66 -10.55
N GLY A 383 -1.42 -16.01 -9.48
CA GLY A 383 -0.01 -15.67 -9.27
C GLY A 383 0.93 -16.86 -9.39
N PHE A 384 0.61 -17.96 -8.69
CA PHE A 384 1.40 -19.19 -8.72
C PHE A 384 1.50 -19.82 -10.12
N TRP A 385 0.37 -20.05 -10.80
CA TRP A 385 0.37 -20.70 -12.13
C TRP A 385 1.27 -19.96 -13.11
N ARG A 386 1.24 -18.63 -13.08
CA ARG A 386 2.06 -17.79 -13.96
C ARG A 386 3.55 -17.72 -13.58
N CYS A 387 3.90 -18.04 -12.33
CA CYS A 387 5.29 -18.33 -11.96
C CYS A 387 5.72 -19.69 -12.49
N LEU A 388 4.82 -20.68 -12.56
CA LEU A 388 5.07 -21.98 -13.18
C LEU A 388 5.28 -21.85 -14.71
N ASP A 389 4.43 -21.08 -15.40
CA ASP A 389 4.51 -20.84 -16.86
C ASP A 389 5.84 -20.17 -17.28
N ASN A 390 6.42 -19.37 -16.38
CA ASN A 390 7.70 -18.67 -16.60
C ASN A 390 8.95 -19.51 -16.24
N ILE A 391 8.76 -20.70 -15.67
CA ILE A 391 9.85 -21.64 -15.36
C ILE A 391 10.13 -22.50 -16.59
N LYS A 392 11.42 -22.71 -16.88
CA LYS A 392 11.83 -23.59 -17.99
C LYS A 392 11.29 -24.99 -17.77
N VAL A 393 10.86 -25.62 -18.86
CA VAL A 393 10.50 -27.06 -18.89
C VAL A 393 11.58 -27.86 -18.16
N PRO A 394 11.22 -28.70 -17.17
CA PRO A 394 12.19 -29.34 -16.30
C PRO A 394 13.08 -30.31 -17.09
N VAL A 395 14.41 -30.18 -16.96
CA VAL A 395 15.37 -30.98 -17.73
C VAL A 395 15.86 -32.23 -16.98
N ASN A 396 15.35 -32.46 -15.77
CA ASN A 396 15.61 -33.64 -14.96
C ASN A 396 14.45 -33.95 -13.99
N ALA A 397 14.44 -35.17 -13.46
CA ALA A 397 13.40 -35.66 -12.56
C ALA A 397 13.30 -34.87 -11.23
N ALA A 398 14.39 -34.26 -10.74
CA ALA A 398 14.35 -33.43 -9.54
C ALA A 398 13.54 -32.14 -9.77
N GLU A 399 13.74 -31.48 -10.91
CA GLU A 399 12.97 -30.31 -11.30
C GLU A 399 11.50 -30.66 -11.57
N ALA A 400 11.23 -31.79 -12.23
CA ALA A 400 9.88 -32.27 -12.50
C ALA A 400 9.12 -32.62 -11.21
N ALA A 401 9.73 -33.34 -10.28
CA ALA A 401 9.14 -33.67 -8.98
C ALA A 401 8.95 -32.41 -8.11
N MET A 402 9.88 -31.46 -8.16
CA MET A 402 9.76 -30.18 -7.46
C MET A 402 8.61 -29.31 -8.00
N MET A 403 8.46 -29.19 -9.33
CA MET A 403 7.32 -28.50 -9.96
C MET A 403 6.00 -29.21 -9.62
N SER A 404 5.99 -30.54 -9.70
CA SER A 404 4.84 -31.37 -9.31
C SER A 404 4.45 -31.14 -7.84
N CYS A 405 5.42 -31.06 -6.93
CA CYS A 405 5.17 -30.79 -5.52
C CYS A 405 4.49 -29.42 -5.30
N ALA A 406 4.99 -28.36 -5.94
CA ALA A 406 4.41 -27.03 -5.80
C ALA A 406 2.99 -26.96 -6.40
N LEU A 407 2.80 -27.58 -7.57
CA LEU A 407 1.50 -27.68 -8.25
C LEU A 407 0.49 -28.47 -7.41
N VAL A 408 0.86 -29.66 -6.94
CA VAL A 408 0.03 -30.53 -6.12
C VAL A 408 -0.35 -29.86 -4.81
N ALA A 409 0.59 -29.22 -4.11
CA ALA A 409 0.29 -28.51 -2.86
C ALA A 409 -0.73 -27.37 -3.06
N ASN A 410 -0.61 -26.60 -4.16
CA ASN A 410 -1.51 -25.49 -4.45
C ASN A 410 -2.88 -25.92 -5.04
N GLN A 411 -2.93 -27.06 -5.74
CA GLN A 411 -4.19 -27.68 -6.19
C GLN A 411 -4.96 -28.29 -5.00
N THR A 412 -4.29 -29.08 -4.17
CA THR A 412 -4.87 -29.73 -2.98
C THR A 412 -5.11 -28.77 -1.81
N ASN A 413 -4.68 -27.51 -1.92
CA ASN A 413 -4.75 -26.50 -0.85
C ASN A 413 -4.05 -26.97 0.45
N ALA A 414 -2.93 -27.68 0.31
CA ALA A 414 -2.17 -28.23 1.43
C ALA A 414 -1.60 -27.12 2.33
N ARG A 415 -1.63 -27.30 3.65
CA ARG A 415 -1.11 -26.32 4.62
C ARG A 415 0.41 -26.15 4.57
N LEU A 416 1.11 -27.20 4.14
CA LEU A 416 2.57 -27.28 4.17
C LEU A 416 3.13 -28.31 3.18
N ILE A 417 4.41 -28.11 2.85
CA ILE A 417 5.27 -29.08 2.18
C ILE A 417 6.35 -29.52 3.17
N VAL A 418 6.46 -30.81 3.50
CA VAL A 418 7.61 -31.36 4.23
C VAL A 418 8.68 -31.80 3.22
N MET A 419 9.93 -31.41 3.44
CA MET A 419 11.06 -31.86 2.63
C MET A 419 12.29 -32.15 3.51
N PRO A 420 12.60 -33.43 3.76
CA PRO A 420 13.90 -33.84 4.30
C PRO A 420 15.04 -33.43 3.35
N THR A 421 16.07 -32.74 3.85
CA THR A 421 17.14 -32.19 3.01
C THR A 421 18.53 -32.24 3.64
N VAL A 422 19.51 -32.67 2.83
CA VAL A 422 20.92 -32.82 3.21
C VAL A 422 21.79 -31.64 2.75
N SER A 423 21.27 -30.78 1.87
CA SER A 423 22.02 -29.68 1.24
C SER A 423 21.23 -28.38 1.07
N GLY A 424 19.90 -28.38 1.23
CA GLY A 424 19.05 -27.21 1.02
C GLY A 424 18.83 -26.80 -0.46
N LYS A 425 19.52 -27.43 -1.43
CA LYS A 425 19.40 -27.06 -2.87
C LYS A 425 17.96 -27.13 -3.38
N THR A 426 17.24 -28.22 -3.09
CA THR A 426 15.84 -28.40 -3.48
C THR A 426 14.92 -27.37 -2.83
N VAL A 427 15.23 -26.91 -1.61
CA VAL A 427 14.49 -25.83 -0.93
C VAL A 427 14.69 -24.50 -1.64
N LYS A 428 15.94 -24.16 -2.02
CA LYS A 428 16.26 -22.94 -2.79
C LYS A 428 15.57 -22.91 -4.15
N ALA A 429 15.47 -24.06 -4.82
CA ALA A 429 14.78 -24.17 -6.09
C ALA A 429 13.24 -24.07 -5.92
N LEU A 430 12.66 -24.77 -4.93
CA LEU A 430 11.23 -24.71 -4.61
C LEU A 430 10.77 -23.30 -4.19
N HIS A 431 11.64 -22.54 -3.52
CA HIS A 431 11.40 -21.15 -3.14
C HIS A 431 11.13 -20.23 -4.36
N CYS A 432 11.74 -20.50 -5.52
CA CYS A 432 11.51 -19.74 -6.74
C CYS A 432 10.03 -19.79 -7.19
N MET A 433 9.35 -20.92 -6.96
CA MET A 433 7.94 -21.10 -7.32
C MET A 433 6.94 -20.45 -6.37
N ARG A 434 7.37 -19.96 -5.20
CA ARG A 434 6.50 -19.39 -4.16
C ARG A 434 5.22 -20.24 -3.91
N PRO A 435 5.35 -21.49 -3.42
CA PRO A 435 4.19 -22.25 -2.99
C PRO A 435 3.34 -21.44 -2.00
N SER A 436 2.01 -21.59 -2.05
CA SER A 436 1.09 -20.82 -1.21
C SER A 436 1.16 -21.20 0.28
N CYS A 437 1.83 -22.31 0.57
CA CYS A 437 1.99 -22.95 1.87
C CYS A 437 3.44 -22.84 2.41
N ILE A 438 3.65 -23.20 3.68
CA ILE A 438 4.98 -23.18 4.32
C ILE A 438 5.80 -24.40 3.88
N VAL A 439 7.09 -24.21 3.58
CA VAL A 439 8.03 -25.30 3.29
C VAL A 439 8.82 -25.64 4.55
N ILE A 440 8.61 -26.84 5.08
CA ILE A 440 9.32 -27.36 6.24
C ILE A 440 10.53 -28.16 5.78
N ALA A 441 11.72 -27.64 6.05
CA ALA A 441 12.98 -28.24 5.61
C ALA A 441 13.66 -28.98 6.77
N VAL A 442 13.50 -30.31 6.82
CA VAL A 442 14.05 -31.14 7.92
C VAL A 442 15.50 -31.51 7.61
N SER A 443 16.44 -31.21 8.50
CA SER A 443 17.86 -31.54 8.29
C SER A 443 18.56 -31.98 9.56
N THR A 444 19.45 -32.97 9.44
CA THR A 444 20.40 -33.37 10.50
C THR A 444 21.60 -32.43 10.60
N LYS A 445 21.77 -31.52 9.63
CA LYS A 445 22.90 -30.58 9.56
C LYS A 445 22.48 -29.20 10.04
N ILE A 446 22.82 -28.87 11.29
CA ILE A 446 22.62 -27.53 11.91
C ILE A 446 23.04 -26.38 10.98
N HIS A 447 24.09 -26.60 10.18
CA HIS A 447 24.62 -25.60 9.26
C HIS A 447 23.71 -25.37 8.03
N VAL A 448 23.01 -26.41 7.53
CA VAL A 448 21.99 -26.27 6.47
C VAL A 448 20.72 -25.62 7.06
N PHE A 449 20.35 -26.03 8.28
CA PHE A 449 19.23 -25.46 9.04
C PHE A 449 19.36 -23.93 9.22
N ARG A 450 20.51 -23.41 9.69
CA ARG A 450 20.76 -21.95 9.77
C ARG A 450 20.71 -21.26 8.41
N LEU A 451 21.31 -21.86 7.39
CA LEU A 451 21.36 -21.32 6.01
C LEU A 451 19.96 -21.14 5.41
N LEU A 452 19.08 -22.12 5.60
CA LEU A 452 17.73 -22.11 5.03
C LEU A 452 16.81 -21.05 5.66
N HIS A 453 17.14 -20.56 6.86
CA HIS A 453 16.40 -19.50 7.53
C HIS A 453 16.53 -18.12 6.84
N THR A 454 17.38 -18.01 5.81
CA THR A 454 17.51 -16.81 4.96
C THR A 454 16.42 -16.67 3.89
N TYR A 455 15.60 -17.70 3.65
CA TYR A 455 14.58 -17.75 2.59
C TYR A 455 13.16 -17.58 3.13
N ARG A 456 12.35 -16.72 2.49
CA ARG A 456 10.93 -16.51 2.83
C ARG A 456 10.10 -17.79 2.62
N SER A 457 9.14 -18.03 3.51
CA SER A 457 8.27 -19.22 3.59
C SER A 457 8.98 -20.54 3.93
N VAL A 458 10.24 -20.52 4.37
CA VAL A 458 11.00 -21.72 4.76
C VAL A 458 11.13 -21.81 6.28
N LEU A 459 10.57 -22.87 6.87
CA LEU A 459 10.76 -23.24 8.26
C LEU A 459 11.77 -24.42 8.34
N PRO A 460 13.06 -24.16 8.62
CA PRO A 460 14.00 -25.25 8.83
C PRO A 460 13.76 -25.92 10.19
N LEU A 461 13.76 -27.25 10.22
CA LEU A 461 13.70 -28.04 11.46
C LEU A 461 14.96 -28.91 11.57
N MET A 462 15.53 -28.99 12.77
CA MET A 462 16.76 -29.75 13.03
C MET A 462 16.40 -31.07 13.72
N PHE A 463 16.74 -32.19 13.08
CA PHE A 463 16.44 -33.54 13.56
C PHE A 463 17.71 -34.21 14.13
N LYS A 464 17.63 -34.73 15.36
CA LYS A 464 18.68 -35.55 15.97
C LYS A 464 18.16 -36.98 16.10
N GLU A 465 18.87 -37.91 15.47
CA GLU A 465 18.54 -39.34 15.51
C GLU A 465 18.72 -39.90 16.92
N SER A 466 17.79 -40.77 17.34
CA SER A 466 17.86 -41.42 18.65
C SER A 466 19.06 -42.36 18.73
N ARG A 467 19.63 -42.52 19.93
CA ARG A 467 20.64 -43.57 20.20
C ARG A 467 20.10 -44.99 20.06
N THR A 468 18.77 -45.17 19.96
CA THR A 468 18.10 -46.46 19.71
C THR A 468 17.99 -46.82 18.22
N SER A 469 18.55 -46.04 17.29
CA SER A 469 18.37 -46.23 15.83
C SER A 469 19.15 -47.40 15.21
N ALA A 470 19.72 -48.31 16.01
CA ALA A 470 20.50 -49.44 15.53
C ALA A 470 19.58 -50.51 14.92
N GLY A 471 19.57 -50.61 13.58
CA GLY A 471 18.78 -51.61 12.83
C GLY A 471 17.54 -51.07 12.12
N LYS A 472 17.28 -49.75 12.16
CA LYS A 472 16.25 -49.12 11.30
C LYS A 472 16.68 -49.11 9.83
N THR A 473 15.73 -49.26 8.92
CA THR A 473 15.94 -49.11 7.47
C THR A 473 16.07 -47.64 7.08
N TRP A 474 16.51 -47.38 5.84
CA TRP A 474 16.53 -46.04 5.27
C TRP A 474 15.12 -45.41 5.18
N GLU A 475 14.08 -46.23 4.96
CA GLU A 475 12.68 -45.77 4.90
C GLU A 475 12.17 -45.37 6.29
N ASP A 476 12.41 -46.17 7.33
CA ASP A 476 12.05 -45.83 8.72
C ASP A 476 12.67 -44.48 9.13
N ALA A 477 13.93 -44.25 8.76
CA ALA A 477 14.67 -43.02 9.05
C ALA A 477 14.23 -41.81 8.18
N LEU A 478 13.47 -42.05 7.11
CA LEU A 478 12.80 -41.01 6.32
C LEU A 478 11.45 -40.65 6.94
N GLU A 479 10.66 -41.66 7.33
CA GLU A 479 9.35 -41.46 7.96
C GLU A 479 9.47 -40.83 9.34
N ASP A 480 10.45 -41.23 10.19
CA ASP A 480 10.76 -40.57 11.47
C ASP A 480 10.90 -39.05 11.32
N ARG A 481 11.59 -38.59 10.27
CA ARG A 481 11.86 -37.18 10.00
C ARG A 481 10.61 -36.43 9.54
N ILE A 482 9.69 -37.11 8.85
CA ILE A 482 8.40 -36.56 8.41
C ILE A 482 7.43 -36.51 9.59
N HIS A 483 7.34 -37.57 10.39
CA HIS A 483 6.53 -37.62 11.61
C HIS A 483 6.98 -36.56 12.63
N PHE A 484 8.28 -36.41 12.89
CA PHE A 484 8.81 -35.34 13.73
C PHE A 484 8.39 -33.94 13.25
N ALA A 485 8.39 -33.70 11.93
CA ALA A 485 7.96 -32.42 11.37
C ALA A 485 6.45 -32.18 11.56
N ILE A 486 5.62 -33.18 11.30
CA ILE A 486 4.16 -33.06 11.48
C ILE A 486 3.80 -32.94 12.97
N GLU A 487 4.42 -33.72 13.85
CA GLU A 487 4.21 -33.63 15.30
C GLU A 487 4.58 -32.26 15.83
N TYR A 488 5.74 -31.71 15.45
CA TYR A 488 6.13 -30.35 15.81
C TYR A 488 5.08 -29.31 15.38
N MET A 489 4.54 -29.43 14.17
CA MET A 489 3.54 -28.49 13.67
C MET A 489 2.18 -28.63 14.37
N VAL A 490 1.76 -29.85 14.73
CA VAL A 490 0.54 -30.11 15.50
C VAL A 490 0.68 -29.63 16.95
N GLN A 491 1.81 -29.89 17.62
CA GLN A 491 2.12 -29.38 18.96
C GLN A 491 2.10 -27.84 19.03
N ARG A 492 2.52 -27.16 17.95
CA ARG A 492 2.47 -25.69 17.83
C ARG A 492 1.12 -25.15 17.33
N GLY A 493 0.17 -26.02 17.01
CA GLY A 493 -1.14 -25.63 16.47
C GLY A 493 -1.06 -24.91 15.13
N TYR A 494 -0.04 -25.21 14.30
CA TYR A 494 0.07 -24.72 12.92
C TYR A 494 -0.78 -25.52 11.93
N VAL A 495 -1.24 -26.72 12.33
CA VAL A 495 -1.96 -27.70 11.51
C VAL A 495 -2.94 -28.46 12.40
N ILE A 496 -4.11 -28.82 11.90
CA ILE A 496 -5.16 -29.53 12.64
C ILE A 496 -5.54 -30.86 11.96
N TYR A 497 -6.37 -31.67 12.65
CA TYR A 497 -6.93 -32.90 12.10
C TYR A 497 -7.63 -32.63 10.76
N GLY A 498 -7.33 -33.45 9.75
CA GLY A 498 -7.94 -33.36 8.44
C GLY A 498 -7.28 -32.38 7.46
N ASP A 499 -6.35 -31.52 7.89
CA ASP A 499 -5.53 -30.72 6.97
C ASP A 499 -4.71 -31.64 6.04
N LEU A 500 -4.51 -31.20 4.80
CA LEU A 500 -3.67 -31.86 3.82
C LEU A 500 -2.22 -31.34 3.89
N TYR A 501 -1.25 -32.24 3.71
CA TYR A 501 0.15 -31.90 3.54
C TYR A 501 0.80 -32.70 2.40
N VAL A 502 1.86 -32.16 1.82
CA VAL A 502 2.62 -32.81 0.74
C VAL A 502 4.03 -33.12 1.23
N THR A 503 4.58 -34.27 0.87
CA THR A 503 6.01 -34.58 1.09
C THR A 503 6.75 -34.60 -0.25
N LEU A 504 7.87 -33.87 -0.32
CA LEU A 504 8.85 -33.98 -1.42
C LEU A 504 10.08 -34.71 -0.88
N GLN A 505 10.28 -35.94 -1.35
CA GLN A 505 11.22 -36.88 -0.79
C GLN A 505 11.96 -37.67 -1.87
N ARG A 506 12.94 -38.48 -1.46
CA ARG A 506 13.55 -39.50 -2.32
C ARG A 506 12.60 -40.69 -2.41
N GLY A 507 12.47 -41.30 -3.57
CA GLY A 507 11.69 -42.51 -3.82
C GLY A 507 12.44 -43.81 -3.55
N SER A 508 13.77 -43.76 -3.44
CA SER A 508 14.64 -44.90 -3.12
C SER A 508 15.89 -44.45 -2.35
N GLU A 509 16.64 -45.41 -1.80
CA GLU A 509 17.93 -45.12 -1.18
C GLU A 509 19.01 -44.70 -2.20
N ASP A 510 18.87 -45.08 -3.48
CA ASP A 510 19.80 -44.72 -4.57
C ASP A 510 19.52 -43.33 -5.18
N SER A 511 18.26 -42.86 -5.19
CA SER A 511 17.81 -41.61 -5.82
C SER A 511 18.65 -40.40 -5.39
N SER A 512 19.55 -39.87 -6.22
CA SER A 512 20.51 -38.82 -5.81
C SER A 512 19.87 -37.45 -5.44
N PHE A 513 18.57 -37.29 -5.67
CA PHE A 513 17.76 -36.09 -5.42
C PHE A 513 16.34 -36.49 -5.01
N CYS A 514 15.50 -35.50 -4.66
CA CYS A 514 14.09 -35.73 -4.37
C CYS A 514 13.30 -35.86 -5.68
N ASP A 515 12.70 -37.02 -5.89
CA ASP A 515 12.03 -37.47 -7.11
C ASP A 515 10.60 -37.98 -6.86
N MET A 516 10.21 -38.15 -5.59
CA MET A 516 8.88 -38.62 -5.18
C MET A 516 8.08 -37.53 -4.47
N VAL A 517 6.82 -37.35 -4.90
CA VAL A 517 5.81 -36.50 -4.26
C VAL A 517 4.71 -37.40 -3.70
N ARG A 518 4.35 -37.24 -2.43
CA ARG A 518 3.17 -37.89 -1.82
C ARG A 518 2.24 -36.86 -1.18
N ILE A 519 0.93 -37.14 -1.20
CA ILE A 519 -0.12 -36.33 -0.56
C ILE A 519 -0.61 -37.10 0.67
N TRP A 520 -0.80 -36.39 1.78
CA TRP A 520 -1.17 -36.97 3.07
C TRP A 520 -2.24 -36.11 3.77
N LYS A 521 -2.90 -36.68 4.78
CA LYS A 521 -3.92 -36.02 5.60
C LYS A 521 -3.61 -36.25 7.09
N VAL A 522 -3.64 -35.19 7.90
CA VAL A 522 -3.33 -35.29 9.34
C VAL A 522 -4.41 -36.07 10.08
N SER A 523 -4.01 -37.12 10.80
CA SER A 523 -4.90 -38.14 11.37
C SER A 523 -5.06 -38.12 12.90
N ILE A 524 -4.40 -37.20 13.62
CA ILE A 524 -4.44 -37.12 15.09
C ILE A 524 -5.73 -36.43 15.55
N THR A 525 -6.62 -37.15 16.24
CA THR A 525 -8.01 -36.72 16.50
C THR A 525 -8.23 -35.81 17.71
N LYS A 526 -8.87 -34.66 17.47
CA LYS A 526 -9.89 -34.07 18.36
C LYS A 526 -10.94 -33.32 17.51
N LYS A 527 -12.22 -33.65 17.67
CA LYS A 527 -13.35 -33.06 16.92
C LYS A 527 -13.89 -31.78 17.57
N LEU A 528 -14.41 -30.89 16.74
CA LEU A 528 -15.81 -30.41 16.81
C LEU A 528 -16.28 -30.04 15.38
N LEU A 529 -17.58 -29.84 15.18
CA LEU A 529 -18.27 -29.87 13.87
C LEU A 529 -18.90 -28.51 13.52
N VAL A 530 -19.06 -28.24 12.21
CA VAL A 530 -20.32 -27.84 11.50
C VAL A 530 -20.10 -28.11 9.99
N GLU A 531 -21.15 -28.42 9.23
CA GLU A 531 -21.11 -28.58 7.75
C GLU A 531 -21.91 -27.47 7.03
N ASP A 532 -21.29 -26.96 5.97
CA ASP A 532 -21.75 -26.37 4.70
C ASP A 532 -23.26 -26.13 4.38
N PHE A 533 -23.54 -25.06 3.59
CA PHE A 533 -23.80 -25.18 2.13
C PHE A 533 -23.91 -23.83 1.37
N LEU A 534 -22.89 -23.52 0.53
CA LEU A 534 -22.89 -22.82 -0.79
C LEU A 534 -23.70 -21.49 -1.03
N SER A 535 -23.26 -20.45 -1.77
CA SER A 535 -22.06 -20.13 -2.61
C SER A 535 -22.28 -18.76 -3.36
N ASN A 536 -21.68 -18.27 -4.48
CA ASN A 536 -20.72 -18.72 -5.53
C ASN A 536 -20.22 -17.49 -6.40
N ARG A 537 -18.93 -17.46 -6.81
CA ARG A 537 -18.30 -16.83 -8.04
C ARG A 537 -18.26 -15.30 -8.29
N TYR A 538 -17.42 -14.75 -9.20
CA TYR A 538 -15.94 -14.50 -9.13
C TYR A 538 -15.50 -13.09 -9.67
N LEU A 539 -14.67 -12.32 -8.93
CA LEU A 539 -13.64 -11.31 -9.36
C LEU A 539 -13.92 -9.86 -9.95
N PHE A 540 -12.81 -9.11 -10.26
CA PHE A 540 -12.40 -7.66 -10.42
C PHE A 540 -12.88 -6.87 -11.71
N SER A 541 -12.25 -5.75 -12.23
CA SER A 541 -12.29 -4.30 -11.82
C SER A 541 -11.31 -3.23 -12.50
N ILE A 542 -11.78 -2.16 -13.24
CA ILE A 542 -11.23 -0.72 -13.43
C ILE A 542 -10.46 -0.17 -14.74
N MET A 543 -10.61 1.18 -15.08
CA MET A 543 -9.75 2.19 -15.89
C MET A 543 -10.25 2.71 -17.32
N VAL A 544 -10.21 3.95 -17.98
CA VAL A 544 -10.09 5.51 -17.81
C VAL A 544 -10.15 6.32 -19.22
N TRP A 545 -10.18 7.66 -19.59
CA TRP A 545 -9.68 9.09 -19.30
C TRP A 545 -10.50 10.32 -19.97
N PRO A 546 -10.82 11.63 -19.53
CA PRO A 546 -10.11 13.02 -19.56
C PRO A 546 -10.41 14.29 -18.63
N THR A 547 -9.43 15.26 -18.43
CA THR A 547 -9.59 16.73 -18.01
C THR A 547 -8.36 17.71 -18.11
N GLU A 548 -8.53 18.86 -18.81
CA GLU A 548 -7.79 20.15 -19.05
C GLU A 548 -6.30 20.43 -18.69
N GLY A 549 -5.59 19.64 -17.91
CA GLY A 549 -4.13 19.76 -17.74
C GLY A 549 -3.34 19.18 -18.93
N ASP A 550 -3.85 19.34 -20.15
CA ASP A 550 -3.77 18.32 -21.19
C ASP A 550 -2.97 18.81 -22.40
N VAL A 551 -1.79 18.22 -22.61
CA VAL A 551 -1.05 18.29 -23.88
C VAL A 551 -1.99 17.76 -24.98
N LYS A 552 -2.28 18.60 -25.98
CA LYS A 552 -3.26 18.26 -27.02
C LYS A 552 -2.67 17.24 -27.98
N LEU A 553 -3.49 16.37 -28.56
CA LEU A 553 -3.01 15.37 -29.53
C LEU A 553 -2.35 15.94 -30.80
N GLY A 554 -2.43 17.26 -31.03
CA GLY A 554 -1.68 17.97 -32.10
C GLY A 554 -0.27 18.44 -31.71
N GLU A 555 0.12 18.34 -30.43
CA GLU A 555 1.45 18.70 -29.92
C GLU A 555 2.40 17.48 -29.85
N PHE A 556 1.86 16.28 -30.07
CA PHE A 556 2.63 15.03 -30.21
C PHE A 556 3.04 14.78 -31.66
N ASN A 557 4.27 14.30 -31.87
CA ASN A 557 4.78 13.94 -33.18
C ASN A 557 3.98 12.76 -33.78
N ALA A 558 3.75 12.74 -35.09
CA ALA A 558 2.76 11.84 -35.72
C ALA A 558 3.09 10.34 -35.62
N MET A 559 4.34 9.98 -35.28
CA MET A 559 4.77 8.60 -35.02
C MET A 559 4.88 8.24 -33.53
N GLU A 560 4.57 9.16 -32.62
CA GLU A 560 4.63 8.97 -31.17
C GLU A 560 3.21 9.01 -30.57
N LEU A 561 2.54 7.87 -30.56
CA LEU A 561 1.31 7.68 -29.78
C LEU A 561 1.64 7.68 -28.27
N PRO A 562 0.81 8.28 -27.40
CA PRO A 562 1.03 8.24 -25.96
C PRO A 562 1.03 6.78 -25.49
N GLY A 563 2.16 6.34 -24.92
CA GLY A 563 2.46 4.91 -24.74
C GLY A 563 1.46 4.17 -23.83
N GLN A 564 0.79 4.91 -22.94
CA GLN A 564 -0.41 4.48 -22.21
C GLN A 564 -0.27 3.20 -21.36
N GLN A 565 0.94 2.68 -21.15
CA GLN A 565 1.15 1.32 -20.63
C GLN A 565 0.44 0.24 -21.50
N LEU A 566 0.28 0.45 -22.81
CA LEU A 566 -0.37 -0.52 -23.71
C LEU A 566 0.34 -1.90 -23.74
N PRO A 567 1.69 -2.00 -23.75
CA PRO A 567 2.39 -3.29 -23.61
C PRO A 567 2.10 -4.00 -22.28
N ALA A 568 1.81 -3.24 -21.22
CA ALA A 568 1.38 -3.77 -19.93
C ALA A 568 -0.10 -4.17 -19.94
N SER A 569 -0.99 -3.41 -20.58
CA SER A 569 -2.43 -3.72 -20.60
C SER A 569 -2.72 -5.02 -21.39
N HIS A 570 -1.99 -5.26 -22.47
CA HIS A 570 -2.14 -6.46 -23.29
C HIS A 570 -1.47 -7.71 -22.70
N ALA A 571 -0.66 -7.58 -21.64
CA ALA A 571 -0.02 -8.70 -20.95
C ALA A 571 -1.04 -9.80 -20.59
N HIS A 572 -0.59 -11.05 -20.52
CA HIS A 572 -1.46 -12.19 -20.20
C HIS A 572 -1.56 -12.44 -18.68
N THR A 573 -0.80 -11.68 -17.88
CA THR A 573 -0.37 -12.12 -16.57
C THR A 573 0.01 -10.90 -15.69
N PRO A 574 -0.43 -10.75 -14.40
CA PRO A 574 -0.14 -9.56 -13.60
C PRO A 574 1.34 -9.19 -13.37
N LEU A 575 2.27 -10.16 -13.37
CA LEU A 575 3.69 -9.84 -13.25
C LEU A 575 4.22 -9.26 -14.54
N ASP A 576 3.82 -9.80 -15.70
CA ASP A 576 4.27 -9.27 -16.99
C ASP A 576 3.60 -7.93 -17.28
N HIS A 577 2.38 -7.71 -16.78
CA HIS A 577 1.79 -6.38 -16.69
C HIS A 577 2.71 -5.43 -15.90
N VAL A 578 3.06 -5.76 -14.65
CA VAL A 578 3.94 -4.91 -13.81
C VAL A 578 5.37 -4.76 -14.36
N LEU A 579 5.91 -5.76 -15.06
CA LEU A 579 7.24 -5.73 -15.70
C LEU A 579 7.24 -4.90 -17.00
N ASN A 580 6.11 -4.80 -17.68
CA ASN A 580 5.93 -4.01 -18.90
C ASN A 580 5.44 -2.57 -18.62
N LEU A 581 5.29 -2.17 -17.35
CA LEU A 581 5.04 -0.77 -17.00
C LEU A 581 6.29 0.06 -17.33
N ASP A 582 6.19 0.95 -18.31
CA ASP A 582 7.26 1.84 -18.74
C ASP A 582 7.03 3.25 -18.17
N ILE A 583 8.00 3.73 -17.40
CA ILE A 583 8.00 5.07 -16.80
C ILE A 583 8.12 6.21 -17.83
N ASN A 584 8.39 5.90 -19.10
CA ASN A 584 8.44 6.86 -20.21
C ASN A 584 7.17 6.80 -21.08
N ALA A 585 6.36 5.75 -20.94
CA ALA A 585 5.08 5.63 -21.63
C ALA A 585 4.08 6.58 -20.96
N SER A 586 3.92 7.76 -21.57
CA SER A 586 3.00 8.79 -21.08
C SER A 586 1.61 8.22 -20.82
N PRO A 587 0.91 8.68 -19.77
CA PRO A 587 -0.53 8.48 -19.71
C PRO A 587 -1.17 9.04 -20.99
N ALA A 588 -2.41 8.68 -21.30
CA ALA A 588 -3.16 9.55 -22.20
C ALA A 588 -3.25 10.93 -21.53
N CYS A 589 -3.64 11.98 -22.26
CA CYS A 589 -3.76 13.34 -21.74
C CYS A 589 -4.55 13.50 -20.41
N GLN A 590 -5.21 12.48 -19.87
CA GLN A 590 -6.61 12.55 -19.49
C GLN A 590 -6.92 11.76 -18.15
N ARG A 591 -8.14 11.82 -17.53
CA ARG A 591 -8.57 11.26 -16.21
C ARG A 591 -10.06 10.86 -16.18
N LEU A 592 -10.49 9.80 -15.48
CA LEU A 592 -11.93 9.42 -15.36
C LEU A 592 -12.42 8.97 -13.97
N THR A 593 -11.56 8.94 -12.97
CA THR A 593 -11.93 8.94 -11.56
C THR A 593 -12.38 10.36 -11.20
N GLY A 594 -13.58 10.50 -10.65
CA GLY A 594 -14.16 11.79 -10.31
C GLY A 594 -13.41 12.47 -9.16
N ILE A 595 -13.36 13.81 -9.18
CA ILE A 595 -12.88 14.61 -8.05
C ILE A 595 -14.05 15.36 -7.43
N ILE A 596 -14.31 15.06 -6.17
CA ILE A 596 -15.28 15.74 -5.32
C ILE A 596 -14.50 16.65 -4.38
N ALA A 597 -14.76 17.96 -4.39
CA ALA A 597 -14.11 18.90 -3.49
C ALA A 597 -15.09 19.41 -2.44
N THR A 598 -14.70 19.33 -1.17
CA THR A 598 -15.47 19.95 -0.08
C THR A 598 -15.23 21.46 -0.09
N MET A 599 -16.31 22.23 -0.09
CA MET A 599 -16.26 23.69 -0.09
C MET A 599 -16.07 24.24 1.33
N GLY A 600 -15.43 25.40 1.42
CA GLY A 600 -15.21 26.11 2.69
C GLY A 600 -14.52 27.45 2.48
N ARG A 601 -13.96 28.03 3.55
CA ARG A 601 -13.45 29.40 3.59
C ARG A 601 -12.46 29.73 2.47
N SER A 602 -11.61 28.78 2.08
CA SER A 602 -10.62 28.90 0.99
C SER A 602 -11.19 28.73 -0.42
N THR A 603 -12.48 28.44 -0.59
CA THR A 603 -13.12 28.18 -1.91
C THR A 603 -14.32 29.08 -2.20
N TYR A 604 -14.60 30.12 -1.41
CA TYR A 604 -15.76 31.01 -1.64
C TYR A 604 -15.48 32.26 -2.48
N ASP A 605 -14.28 32.35 -3.05
CA ASP A 605 -13.98 33.28 -4.15
C ASP A 605 -14.41 32.66 -5.50
N LEU A 606 -15.07 33.47 -6.33
CA LEU A 606 -15.56 33.08 -7.65
C LEU A 606 -14.39 32.69 -8.58
N GLU A 607 -13.28 33.43 -8.54
CA GLU A 607 -12.10 33.11 -9.34
C GLU A 607 -11.49 31.75 -8.94
N VAL A 608 -11.50 31.43 -7.64
CA VAL A 608 -10.99 30.15 -7.13
C VAL A 608 -11.90 29.01 -7.57
N LEU A 609 -13.23 29.18 -7.51
CA LEU A 609 -14.19 28.19 -8.00
C LEU A 609 -14.02 27.90 -9.50
N GLU A 610 -13.90 28.94 -10.33
CA GLU A 610 -13.68 28.78 -11.78
C GLU A 610 -12.36 28.07 -12.08
N LYS A 611 -11.27 28.42 -11.37
CA LYS A 611 -9.96 27.74 -11.49
C LYS A 611 -10.00 26.30 -10.98
N MET A 612 -10.79 25.98 -9.95
CA MET A 612 -10.99 24.61 -9.47
C MET A 612 -11.82 23.75 -10.45
N ILE A 613 -12.83 24.33 -11.11
CA ILE A 613 -13.59 23.66 -12.18
C ILE A 613 -12.65 23.30 -13.33
N ALA A 614 -11.90 24.28 -13.85
CA ALA A 614 -10.91 24.07 -14.92
C ALA A 614 -9.85 23.02 -14.53
N SER A 615 -9.33 23.08 -13.29
CA SER A 615 -8.36 22.10 -12.77
C SER A 615 -8.91 20.66 -12.66
N GLY A 616 -10.24 20.48 -12.73
CA GLY A 616 -10.88 19.18 -12.84
C GLY A 616 -11.92 18.84 -11.77
N MET A 617 -12.39 19.80 -10.96
CA MET A 617 -13.49 19.56 -10.02
C MET A 617 -14.76 19.11 -10.75
N ASN A 618 -15.24 17.90 -10.43
CA ASN A 618 -16.45 17.33 -11.03
C ASN A 618 -17.70 17.54 -10.15
N MET A 619 -17.50 17.64 -8.83
CA MET A 619 -18.57 17.89 -7.87
C MET A 619 -18.08 18.77 -6.71
N ALA A 620 -18.93 19.72 -6.31
CA ALA A 620 -18.77 20.48 -5.08
C ALA A 620 -19.62 19.87 -3.96
N LEU A 621 -19.03 19.63 -2.80
CA LEU A 621 -19.68 19.06 -1.62
C LEU A 621 -19.75 20.09 -0.49
N LEU A 622 -20.96 20.35 0.01
CA LEU A 622 -21.20 21.24 1.15
C LEU A 622 -21.32 20.43 2.44
N ASN A 623 -20.39 20.59 3.38
CA ASN A 623 -20.40 19.88 4.66
C ASN A 623 -21.22 20.65 5.71
N LEU A 624 -22.41 20.16 6.05
CA LEU A 624 -23.40 20.87 6.86
C LEU A 624 -23.09 20.89 8.37
N ASN A 625 -22.06 20.14 8.79
CA ASN A 625 -21.49 20.23 10.14
C ASN A 625 -20.97 21.64 10.48
N PHE A 626 -20.66 22.45 9.46
CA PHE A 626 -20.10 23.79 9.60
C PHE A 626 -20.93 24.82 8.82
N GLY A 627 -20.90 26.09 9.24
CA GLY A 627 -21.61 27.19 8.57
C GLY A 627 -23.11 27.26 8.85
N THR A 628 -23.72 28.39 8.48
CA THR A 628 -25.14 28.68 8.67
C THR A 628 -25.97 28.31 7.43
N LYS A 629 -27.30 28.36 7.57
CA LYS A 629 -28.25 28.15 6.47
C LYS A 629 -28.00 29.08 5.28
N ASP A 630 -27.82 30.37 5.54
CA ASP A 630 -27.65 31.39 4.50
C ASP A 630 -26.30 31.28 3.80
N TYR A 631 -25.24 30.91 4.53
CA TYR A 631 -23.91 30.62 4.00
C TYR A 631 -23.93 29.50 2.95
N HIS A 632 -24.66 28.41 3.21
CA HIS A 632 -24.83 27.33 2.24
C HIS A 632 -25.73 27.73 1.06
N LEU A 633 -26.73 28.58 1.26
CA LEU A 633 -27.55 29.14 0.17
C LEU A 633 -26.75 30.09 -0.74
N GLU A 634 -25.81 30.85 -0.18
CA GLU A 634 -24.89 31.70 -0.94
C GLU A 634 -23.84 30.87 -1.71
N ALA A 635 -23.27 29.83 -1.07
CA ALA A 635 -22.40 28.85 -1.71
C ALA A 635 -23.05 28.21 -2.96
N ILE A 636 -24.33 27.81 -2.87
CA ILE A 636 -25.07 27.24 -4.02
C ILE A 636 -25.21 28.24 -5.17
N LYS A 637 -25.39 29.55 -4.88
CA LYS A 637 -25.44 30.60 -5.90
C LYS A 637 -24.09 30.80 -6.57
N LEU A 638 -23.01 30.91 -5.79
CA LEU A 638 -21.64 31.10 -6.28
C LEU A 638 -21.18 29.92 -7.15
N LEU A 639 -21.44 28.68 -6.73
CA LEU A 639 -21.14 27.48 -7.51
C LEU A 639 -21.87 27.45 -8.86
N ARG A 640 -23.13 27.88 -8.89
CA ARG A 640 -23.92 27.98 -10.13
C ARG A 640 -23.46 29.12 -11.03
N LEU A 641 -22.96 30.22 -10.46
CA LEU A 641 -22.36 31.32 -11.21
C LEU A 641 -21.02 30.90 -11.83
N ALA A 642 -20.11 30.30 -11.05
CA ALA A 642 -18.83 29.77 -11.53
C ALA A 642 -19.02 28.74 -12.66
N ALA A 643 -19.94 27.78 -12.48
CA ALA A 643 -20.27 26.81 -13.52
C ALA A 643 -20.82 27.47 -14.80
N LYS A 644 -21.64 28.52 -14.68
CA LYS A 644 -22.15 29.28 -15.83
C LYS A 644 -21.04 30.08 -16.53
N ASN A 645 -20.19 30.77 -15.78
CA ASN A 645 -19.08 31.57 -16.32
C ASN A 645 -18.08 30.69 -17.06
N TYR A 646 -17.66 29.58 -16.45
CA TYR A 646 -16.82 28.57 -17.10
C TYR A 646 -17.51 27.98 -18.34
N SER A 647 -18.83 27.70 -18.28
CA SER A 647 -19.60 27.27 -19.45
C SER A 647 -19.56 28.28 -20.60
N THR A 648 -19.67 29.58 -20.30
CA THR A 648 -19.54 30.63 -21.34
C THR A 648 -18.11 30.77 -21.87
N ALA A 649 -17.09 30.64 -21.02
CA ALA A 649 -15.69 30.71 -21.44
C ALA A 649 -15.27 29.55 -22.36
N VAL A 650 -15.84 28.36 -22.16
CA VAL A 650 -15.62 27.16 -22.98
C VAL A 650 -16.70 27.02 -24.09
N GLY A 651 -17.62 27.97 -24.19
CA GLY A 651 -18.71 27.99 -25.18
C GLY A 651 -19.72 26.84 -25.08
N ARG A 652 -19.74 26.10 -23.96
CA ARG A 652 -20.54 24.87 -23.77
C ARG A 652 -20.94 24.66 -22.30
N ASN A 653 -22.17 24.17 -22.11
CA ASN A 653 -22.76 23.91 -20.79
C ASN A 653 -22.03 22.80 -20.02
N TYR A 654 -21.28 23.18 -18.97
CA TYR A 654 -20.51 22.26 -18.12
C TYR A 654 -21.33 21.79 -16.91
N PRO A 655 -21.59 20.47 -16.76
CA PRO A 655 -22.46 19.94 -15.72
C PRO A 655 -21.75 19.75 -14.37
N LEU A 656 -21.30 20.84 -13.72
CA LEU A 656 -20.79 20.78 -12.34
C LEU A 656 -21.89 20.29 -11.38
N ALA A 657 -21.67 19.15 -10.71
CA ALA A 657 -22.59 18.62 -9.71
C ALA A 657 -22.46 19.33 -8.36
N ILE A 658 -23.58 19.49 -7.64
CA ILE A 658 -23.60 20.05 -6.28
C ILE A 658 -24.30 19.07 -5.33
N GLY A 659 -23.63 18.71 -4.23
CA GLY A 659 -24.17 17.85 -3.18
C GLY A 659 -23.96 18.40 -1.77
N ILE A 660 -24.68 17.83 -0.80
CA ILE A 660 -24.53 18.12 0.64
C ILE A 660 -24.12 16.86 1.41
N LYS A 661 -23.27 16.98 2.45
CA LYS A 661 -23.08 15.97 3.51
C LYS A 661 -23.84 16.43 4.75
N LEU A 662 -24.89 15.67 5.11
CA LEU A 662 -25.67 15.89 6.34
C LEU A 662 -24.78 15.71 7.58
N SER A 663 -25.19 16.29 8.71
CA SER A 663 -24.46 16.08 9.97
C SER A 663 -24.62 14.64 10.46
N GLY A 664 -25.86 14.14 10.42
CA GLY A 664 -26.22 12.85 10.99
C GLY A 664 -26.11 12.83 12.51
N GLN A 665 -26.27 11.65 13.09
CA GLN A 665 -26.12 11.42 14.52
C GLN A 665 -24.67 11.68 14.96
N LYS A 666 -24.51 12.60 15.91
CA LYS A 666 -23.27 12.86 16.63
C LYS A 666 -23.61 13.20 18.08
N ILE A 667 -22.90 12.56 19.00
CA ILE A 667 -22.90 12.92 20.42
C ILE A 667 -21.77 13.93 20.64
N ARG A 668 -21.96 14.92 21.52
CA ARG A 668 -21.01 16.00 21.79
C ARG A 668 -20.86 16.31 23.28
N THR A 669 -19.70 16.87 23.61
CA THR A 669 -19.46 17.47 24.91
C THR A 669 -20.16 18.82 25.05
N GLY A 670 -20.39 19.26 26.29
CA GLY A 670 -20.83 20.62 26.58
C GLY A 670 -19.77 21.70 26.32
N ILE A 671 -20.05 22.91 26.79
CA ILE A 671 -19.14 24.06 26.80
C ILE A 671 -18.27 24.01 28.07
N ILE A 672 -16.97 24.24 27.91
CA ILE A 672 -16.01 24.41 29.02
C ILE A 672 -16.40 25.65 29.85
N ALA A 673 -16.36 25.54 31.18
CA ALA A 673 -16.65 26.66 32.05
C ALA A 673 -15.59 27.77 31.93
N ASP A 674 -16.02 29.04 31.84
CA ASP A 674 -15.14 30.21 31.63
C ASP A 674 -13.90 30.26 32.54
N SER A 675 -14.00 29.71 33.77
CA SER A 675 -12.92 29.61 34.74
C SER A 675 -11.71 28.77 34.29
N TYR A 676 -11.84 27.98 33.22
CA TYR A 676 -10.76 27.17 32.63
C TYR A 676 -10.26 27.72 31.28
N GLY A 677 -10.89 28.77 30.73
CA GLY A 677 -10.57 29.30 29.40
C GLY A 677 -11.07 28.39 28.26
N GLU A 678 -10.38 28.41 27.11
CA GLU A 678 -10.85 27.75 25.88
C GLU A 678 -10.79 26.21 25.90
N ALA A 679 -9.97 25.61 26.77
CA ALA A 679 -9.78 24.15 26.84
C ALA A 679 -9.32 23.67 28.22
N VAL A 680 -9.69 22.44 28.56
CA VAL A 680 -9.38 21.74 29.81
C VAL A 680 -8.34 20.65 29.59
N GLU A 681 -7.30 20.59 30.41
CA GLU A 681 -6.33 19.49 30.42
C GLU A 681 -6.87 18.29 31.22
N LEU A 682 -7.09 17.15 30.57
CA LEU A 682 -7.36 15.86 31.22
C LEU A 682 -6.06 15.05 31.28
N LYS A 683 -5.66 14.54 32.45
CA LYS A 683 -4.37 13.85 32.63
C LYS A 683 -4.54 12.34 32.70
N THR A 684 -3.59 11.61 32.12
CA THR A 684 -3.60 10.15 32.14
C THR A 684 -3.55 9.62 33.58
N GLY A 685 -4.52 8.79 33.95
CA GLY A 685 -4.70 8.24 35.29
C GLY A 685 -5.65 9.03 36.21
N ASP A 686 -6.13 10.21 35.80
CA ASP A 686 -7.19 10.92 36.52
C ASP A 686 -8.56 10.25 36.30
N THR A 687 -9.47 10.46 37.25
CA THR A 687 -10.89 10.04 37.12
C THR A 687 -11.75 11.23 36.72
N VAL A 688 -12.54 11.06 35.66
CA VAL A 688 -13.45 12.07 35.13
C VAL A 688 -14.87 11.52 35.03
N ARG A 689 -15.87 12.35 35.31
CA ARG A 689 -17.28 11.97 35.26
C ARG A 689 -17.95 12.51 34.00
N LEU A 690 -18.48 11.62 33.16
CA LEU A 690 -19.41 12.02 32.10
C LEU A 690 -20.82 12.13 32.70
N THR A 691 -21.60 13.12 32.30
CA THR A 691 -22.96 13.36 32.83
C THR A 691 -23.94 13.78 31.73
N THR A 692 -25.20 13.34 31.83
CA THR A 692 -26.30 13.81 30.97
C THR A 692 -27.15 14.90 31.63
N ASP A 693 -26.74 15.37 32.82
CA ASP A 693 -27.36 16.47 33.55
C ASP A 693 -27.07 17.84 32.91
N GLU A 694 -28.10 18.48 32.34
CA GLU A 694 -28.00 19.78 31.67
C GLU A 694 -27.45 20.91 32.56
N THR A 695 -27.45 20.79 33.89
CA THR A 695 -26.82 21.81 34.76
C THR A 695 -25.31 21.93 34.57
N TYR A 696 -24.68 20.92 33.96
CA TYR A 696 -23.26 20.92 33.58
C TYR A 696 -22.99 21.28 32.12
N LYS A 697 -24.03 21.52 31.30
CA LYS A 697 -23.96 21.78 29.86
C LYS A 697 -23.00 22.91 29.49
N ASP A 698 -23.07 24.01 30.23
CA ASP A 698 -22.19 25.18 30.07
C ASP A 698 -21.13 25.28 31.18
N ARG A 699 -20.81 24.15 31.84
CA ARG A 699 -19.94 24.08 33.02
C ARG A 699 -19.00 22.86 32.99
N CYS A 700 -18.53 22.46 31.81
CA CYS A 700 -17.58 21.36 31.69
C CYS A 700 -16.22 21.72 32.31
N SER A 701 -15.57 20.75 32.93
CA SER A 701 -14.38 20.92 33.78
C SER A 701 -13.49 19.67 33.75
N THR A 702 -12.32 19.73 34.40
CA THR A 702 -11.41 18.58 34.60
C THR A 702 -12.09 17.35 35.22
N TYR A 703 -13.11 17.56 36.04
CA TYR A 703 -13.74 16.50 36.85
C TYR A 703 -15.13 16.08 36.34
N THR A 704 -15.82 16.91 35.56
CA THR A 704 -17.15 16.60 35.04
C THR A 704 -17.37 17.23 33.67
N ILE A 705 -17.81 16.41 32.72
CA ILE A 705 -18.06 16.76 31.32
C ILE A 705 -19.51 16.39 30.99
N TYR A 706 -20.29 17.35 30.50
CA TYR A 706 -21.63 17.09 29.97
C TYR A 706 -21.57 16.39 28.60
N VAL A 707 -22.51 15.48 28.36
CA VAL A 707 -22.69 14.72 27.10
C VAL A 707 -24.14 14.88 26.63
N ASP A 708 -24.36 15.27 25.38
CA ASP A 708 -25.67 15.74 24.87
C ASP A 708 -26.70 14.66 24.48
N PHE A 709 -26.46 13.39 24.82
CA PHE A 709 -27.38 12.28 24.60
C PHE A 709 -27.92 11.72 25.92
N MET A 710 -29.23 11.88 26.18
CA MET A 710 -29.85 11.57 27.47
C MET A 710 -29.66 10.11 27.94
N TYR A 711 -29.77 9.15 27.02
CA TYR A 711 -29.67 7.71 27.30
C TYR A 711 -28.23 7.15 27.19
N PHE A 712 -27.21 8.03 27.18
CA PHE A 712 -25.81 7.60 27.03
C PHE A 712 -25.34 6.65 28.14
N ALA A 713 -25.87 6.80 29.36
CA ALA A 713 -25.55 5.91 30.48
C ALA A 713 -26.20 4.52 30.39
N ASP A 714 -27.31 4.38 29.64
CA ASP A 714 -28.06 3.13 29.50
C ASP A 714 -27.51 2.20 28.40
N GLN A 715 -26.76 2.77 27.43
CA GLN A 715 -26.34 2.08 26.20
C GLN A 715 -24.82 1.77 26.16
N VAL A 716 -24.05 2.33 27.10
CA VAL A 716 -22.61 2.07 27.28
C VAL A 716 -22.40 1.03 28.38
N HIS A 717 -21.39 0.18 28.25
CA HIS A 717 -21.09 -0.90 29.18
C HIS A 717 -19.80 -0.66 29.99
N LYS A 718 -19.68 -1.34 31.15
CA LYS A 718 -18.47 -1.27 31.97
C LYS A 718 -17.31 -1.93 31.24
N GLY A 719 -16.21 -1.19 31.07
CA GLY A 719 -15.04 -1.59 30.31
C GLY A 719 -14.95 -0.98 28.91
N ASP A 720 -16.02 -0.35 28.43
CA ASP A 720 -16.04 0.35 27.14
C ASP A 720 -15.11 1.57 27.14
N TYR A 721 -14.71 1.96 25.92
CA TYR A 721 -13.84 3.10 25.68
C TYR A 721 -14.64 4.28 25.10
N VAL A 722 -14.58 5.43 25.77
CA VAL A 722 -15.15 6.69 25.27
C VAL A 722 -14.02 7.57 24.74
N LEU A 723 -14.07 7.85 23.45
CA LEU A 723 -13.10 8.68 22.74
C LEU A 723 -13.66 10.09 22.62
N LEU A 724 -12.85 11.10 22.96
CA LEU A 724 -13.22 12.51 22.86
C LEU A 724 -12.31 13.22 21.87
N ASP A 725 -12.88 14.18 21.14
CA ASP A 725 -12.17 15.12 20.26
C ASP A 725 -11.21 14.42 19.28
N ASN A 726 -11.79 13.63 18.37
CA ASN A 726 -11.06 12.92 17.30
C ASN A 726 -9.97 11.97 17.84
N GLU A 727 -10.31 11.18 18.86
CA GLU A 727 -9.45 10.16 19.50
C GLU A 727 -8.19 10.70 20.21
N THR A 728 -8.05 12.02 20.34
CA THR A 728 -6.93 12.62 21.09
C THR A 728 -6.97 12.23 22.56
N ILE A 729 -8.18 12.13 23.13
CA ILE A 729 -8.44 11.69 24.51
C ILE A 729 -9.16 10.34 24.48
N MET A 730 -8.75 9.43 25.37
CA MET A 730 -9.33 8.10 25.53
C MET A 730 -9.66 7.85 27.00
N LEU A 731 -10.95 7.69 27.29
CA LEU A 731 -11.50 7.38 28.60
C LEU A 731 -12.00 5.94 28.64
N LYS A 732 -12.01 5.33 29.82
CA LYS A 732 -12.46 3.95 30.03
C LYS A 732 -13.49 3.88 31.15
N VAL A 733 -14.64 3.25 30.89
CA VAL A 733 -15.79 3.25 31.81
C VAL A 733 -15.56 2.27 32.96
N GLU A 734 -15.39 2.80 34.19
CA GLU A 734 -15.18 1.99 35.38
C GLU A 734 -16.48 1.74 36.17
N VAL A 735 -17.36 2.75 36.27
CA VAL A 735 -18.62 2.66 37.01
C VAL A 735 -19.73 3.38 36.23
N ILE A 736 -20.90 2.76 36.19
CA ILE A 736 -22.10 3.30 35.57
C ILE A 736 -23.14 3.59 36.65
N SER A 737 -23.73 4.77 36.61
CA SER A 737 -24.84 5.24 37.44
C SER A 737 -25.92 5.84 36.54
N ALA A 738 -27.16 5.94 37.02
CA ALA A 738 -28.35 6.23 36.21
C ALA A 738 -28.29 7.45 35.25
N THR A 739 -27.45 8.45 35.54
CA THR A 739 -27.22 9.63 34.67
C THR A 739 -25.74 9.98 34.49
N THR A 740 -24.83 9.16 35.03
CA THR A 740 -23.39 9.49 35.07
C THR A 740 -22.50 8.26 34.92
N LEU A 741 -21.40 8.44 34.19
CA LEU A 741 -20.35 7.44 34.00
C LEU A 741 -19.09 7.96 34.71
N THR A 742 -18.50 7.15 35.60
CA THR A 742 -17.16 7.41 36.13
C THR A 742 -16.15 6.70 35.24
N CYS A 743 -15.28 7.48 34.61
CA CYS A 743 -14.30 7.00 33.65
C CYS A 743 -12.87 7.32 34.09
N ASN A 744 -11.93 6.45 33.76
CA ASN A 744 -10.51 6.63 33.98
C ASN A 744 -9.84 7.07 32.67
N VAL A 745 -8.95 8.05 32.74
CA VAL A 745 -8.27 8.62 31.55
C VAL A 745 -7.08 7.71 31.16
N GLU A 746 -7.28 6.77 30.24
CA GLU A 746 -6.14 5.98 29.68
C GLU A 746 -5.26 6.81 28.72
N ARG A 747 -5.79 7.88 28.12
CA ARG A 747 -5.02 8.86 27.34
C ARG A 747 -5.53 10.28 27.59
N GLY A 748 -4.70 11.09 28.26
CA GLY A 748 -4.95 12.51 28.50
C GLY A 748 -4.73 13.40 27.27
N GLY A 749 -5.22 14.63 27.36
CA GLY A 749 -5.17 15.64 26.30
C GLY A 749 -5.96 16.91 26.65
N PHE A 750 -5.99 17.88 25.74
CA PHE A 750 -6.77 19.12 25.91
C PHE A 750 -8.15 19.00 25.28
N LEU A 751 -9.20 19.06 26.09
CA LEU A 751 -10.60 19.03 25.66
C LEU A 751 -11.14 20.46 25.51
N GLY A 752 -11.55 20.83 24.31
CA GLY A 752 -12.30 22.07 24.06
C GLY A 752 -13.81 21.91 24.23
N SER A 753 -14.55 23.01 24.03
CA SER A 753 -16.02 23.00 23.99
C SER A 753 -16.59 22.27 22.76
N CYS A 754 -17.77 21.69 22.90
CA CYS A 754 -18.59 21.14 21.79
C CYS A 754 -17.87 20.12 20.90
N LYS A 755 -17.01 19.26 21.47
CA LYS A 755 -16.25 18.25 20.73
C LYS A 755 -17.07 16.97 20.54
N ASP A 756 -16.87 16.31 19.41
CA ASP A 756 -17.54 15.05 19.10
C ASP A 756 -17.08 13.94 20.07
N VAL A 757 -18.04 13.15 20.56
CA VAL A 757 -17.90 12.00 21.46
C VAL A 757 -18.15 10.73 20.66
N PHE A 758 -17.31 9.71 20.84
CA PHE A 758 -17.43 8.44 20.13
C PHE A 758 -17.18 7.23 21.05
N VAL A 759 -17.89 6.12 20.84
CA VAL A 759 -17.75 4.88 21.61
C VAL A 759 -17.67 3.71 20.62
N PRO A 760 -16.48 3.11 20.39
CA PRO A 760 -16.32 2.08 19.37
C PRO A 760 -17.16 0.84 19.64
N ASN A 761 -17.74 0.25 18.59
CA ASN A 761 -18.62 -0.92 18.63
C ASN A 761 -19.98 -0.73 19.35
N VAL A 762 -20.35 0.48 19.80
CA VAL A 762 -21.66 0.76 20.42
C VAL A 762 -22.57 1.50 19.44
N SER A 763 -23.73 0.90 19.13
CA SER A 763 -24.79 1.49 18.33
C SER A 763 -25.79 2.25 19.22
N PHE A 764 -25.85 3.57 19.09
CA PHE A 764 -26.75 4.40 19.91
C PHE A 764 -28.15 4.54 19.27
N ASP A 765 -29.20 4.35 20.07
CA ASP A 765 -30.59 4.55 19.63
C ASP A 765 -30.94 6.06 19.67
N MET A 766 -30.70 6.73 18.54
CA MET A 766 -30.97 8.14 18.31
C MET A 766 -31.92 8.32 17.10
N PRO A 767 -32.66 9.44 17.00
CA PRO A 767 -33.35 9.80 15.77
C PRO A 767 -32.36 9.93 14.60
N ASN A 768 -32.73 9.49 13.38
CA ASN A 768 -31.81 9.47 12.24
C ASN A 768 -31.40 10.90 11.77
N TYR A 769 -32.31 11.86 11.94
CA TYR A 769 -32.15 13.24 11.48
C TYR A 769 -32.62 14.26 12.53
N SER A 770 -31.77 15.23 12.83
CA SER A 770 -32.17 16.41 13.60
C SER A 770 -33.14 17.28 12.81
N ASP A 771 -33.90 18.17 13.47
CA ASP A 771 -34.76 19.12 12.76
C ASP A 771 -33.94 20.08 11.86
N ARG A 772 -32.68 20.34 12.23
CA ARG A 772 -31.71 21.05 11.40
C ARG A 772 -31.34 20.26 10.12
N ASP A 773 -31.19 18.94 10.20
CA ASP A 773 -31.01 18.11 8.99
C ASP A 773 -32.27 18.12 8.11
N LYS A 774 -33.47 18.08 8.71
CA LYS A 774 -34.76 18.18 7.97
C LYS A 774 -34.89 19.51 7.22
N GLU A 775 -34.44 20.61 7.82
CA GLU A 775 -34.29 21.89 7.11
C GLU A 775 -33.30 21.81 5.94
N TYR A 776 -32.13 21.19 6.13
CA TYR A 776 -31.15 21.04 5.04
C TYR A 776 -31.62 20.11 3.90
N ILE A 777 -32.37 19.06 4.20
CA ILE A 777 -33.03 18.21 3.18
C ILE A 777 -34.07 19.04 2.40
N THR A 778 -34.81 19.92 3.09
CA THR A 778 -35.76 20.87 2.47
C THR A 778 -35.03 21.90 1.59
N ILE A 779 -33.85 22.38 2.00
CA ILE A 779 -33.00 23.27 1.20
C ILE A 779 -32.48 22.56 -0.05
N ALA A 780 -31.99 21.31 0.07
CA ALA A 780 -31.46 20.53 -1.03
C ALA A 780 -32.52 20.20 -2.10
N THR A 781 -33.71 19.79 -1.66
CA THR A 781 -34.85 19.53 -2.55
C THR A 781 -35.38 20.82 -3.20
N SER A 782 -35.52 21.91 -2.45
CA SER A 782 -36.00 23.20 -2.98
C SER A 782 -35.04 23.83 -3.99
N ASN A 783 -33.72 23.72 -3.77
CA ASN A 783 -32.70 24.23 -4.70
C ASN A 783 -32.42 23.29 -5.88
N GLN A 784 -32.96 22.07 -5.90
CA GLN A 784 -32.65 21.02 -6.88
C GLN A 784 -31.13 20.70 -6.90
N LEU A 785 -30.60 20.30 -5.74
CA LEU A 785 -29.25 19.73 -5.65
C LEU A 785 -29.23 18.29 -6.19
N ASP A 786 -28.04 17.80 -6.53
CA ASP A 786 -27.88 16.56 -7.29
C ASP A 786 -27.66 15.34 -6.40
N VAL A 787 -27.01 15.52 -5.25
CA VAL A 787 -26.59 14.45 -4.34
C VAL A 787 -26.83 14.83 -2.88
N ILE A 788 -27.30 13.87 -2.07
CA ILE A 788 -27.30 13.95 -0.61
C ILE A 788 -26.47 12.80 -0.07
N VAL A 789 -25.41 13.13 0.67
CA VAL A 789 -24.59 12.19 1.43
C VAL A 789 -25.19 12.10 2.84
N ALA A 790 -25.65 10.90 3.19
CA ALA A 790 -26.49 10.61 4.36
C ALA A 790 -25.85 9.53 5.26
N PRO A 791 -26.31 9.34 6.51
CA PRO A 791 -25.91 8.21 7.35
C PRO A 791 -26.16 6.84 6.70
N TYR A 792 -25.49 5.82 7.23
CA TYR A 792 -25.43 4.48 6.63
C TYR A 792 -26.61 3.55 6.98
N SER A 793 -27.47 3.88 7.95
CA SER A 793 -28.54 2.96 8.37
C SER A 793 -29.69 2.90 7.35
N LEU A 794 -30.26 1.70 7.15
CA LEU A 794 -31.42 1.48 6.28
C LEU A 794 -32.64 2.30 6.72
N ASN A 795 -32.82 2.47 8.02
CA ASN A 795 -33.87 3.30 8.61
C ASN A 795 -33.68 4.78 8.25
N ALA A 796 -32.44 5.31 8.29
CA ALA A 796 -32.15 6.67 7.84
C ALA A 796 -32.39 6.83 6.32
N ILE A 797 -31.94 5.88 5.50
CA ILE A 797 -32.10 5.94 4.03
C ILE A 797 -33.59 5.94 3.64
N THR A 798 -34.41 5.12 4.29
CA THR A 798 -35.87 5.06 4.05
C THR A 798 -36.61 6.27 4.62
N GLU A 799 -36.25 6.77 5.80
CA GLU A 799 -36.78 8.02 6.37
C GLU A 799 -36.45 9.23 5.47
N LEU A 800 -35.21 9.33 4.96
CA LEU A 800 -34.78 10.38 4.03
C LEU A 800 -35.60 10.36 2.73
N ARG A 801 -35.86 9.17 2.17
CA ARG A 801 -36.75 9.01 1.00
C ARG A 801 -38.17 9.52 1.29
N SER A 802 -38.67 9.32 2.51
CA SER A 802 -39.97 9.85 2.97
C SER A 802 -39.97 11.38 3.08
N ILE A 803 -39.01 11.96 3.83
CA ILE A 803 -38.85 13.41 4.03
C ILE A 803 -38.71 14.16 2.69
N MET A 804 -37.98 13.58 1.72
CA MET A 804 -37.79 14.15 0.39
C MET A 804 -39.04 14.16 -0.51
N GLY A 805 -39.96 13.21 -0.30
CA GLY A 805 -41.17 13.02 -1.11
C GLY A 805 -40.94 12.95 -2.62
N GLU A 806 -41.98 13.25 -3.40
CA GLU A 806 -41.92 13.29 -4.88
C GLU A 806 -40.82 14.23 -5.42
N LYS A 807 -40.56 15.35 -4.74
CA LYS A 807 -39.60 16.36 -5.20
C LYS A 807 -38.17 15.84 -5.18
N GLY A 808 -37.78 15.09 -4.15
CA GLY A 808 -36.43 14.55 -4.02
C GLY A 808 -36.19 13.19 -4.68
N LYS A 809 -37.20 12.54 -5.27
CA LYS A 809 -37.03 11.26 -6.03
C LYS A 809 -35.96 11.30 -7.13
N LYS A 810 -35.57 12.49 -7.59
CA LYS A 810 -34.53 12.70 -8.62
C LYS A 810 -33.13 12.94 -8.04
N ILE A 811 -32.96 13.02 -6.71
CA ILE A 811 -31.68 13.29 -6.05
C ILE A 811 -31.01 11.96 -5.72
N ALA A 812 -29.70 11.85 -5.99
CA ALA A 812 -28.94 10.64 -5.67
C ALA A 812 -28.62 10.59 -4.16
N ILE A 813 -28.97 9.48 -3.50
CA ILE A 813 -28.61 9.23 -2.11
C ILE A 813 -27.29 8.47 -2.07
N VAL A 814 -26.31 8.98 -1.34
CA VAL A 814 -25.01 8.34 -1.12
C VAL A 814 -24.85 8.01 0.37
N ALA A 815 -24.72 6.74 0.73
CA ALA A 815 -24.53 6.35 2.13
C ALA A 815 -23.08 6.57 2.58
N ASN A 816 -22.90 7.31 3.67
CA ASN A 816 -21.61 7.58 4.30
C ASN A 816 -21.26 6.44 5.27
N ILE A 817 -20.46 5.48 4.81
CA ILE A 817 -19.99 4.36 5.63
C ILE A 817 -18.85 4.86 6.52
N GLN A 818 -19.13 4.90 7.83
CA GLN A 818 -18.25 5.48 8.85
C GLN A 818 -18.13 4.61 10.12
N THR A 819 -18.72 3.42 10.15
CA THR A 819 -18.68 2.47 11.28
C THR A 819 -18.58 1.01 10.78
N ILE A 820 -18.25 0.10 11.70
CA ILE A 820 -18.25 -1.35 11.52
C ILE A 820 -19.66 -1.90 11.23
N GLU A 821 -20.71 -1.25 11.73
CA GLU A 821 -22.10 -1.64 11.44
C GLU A 821 -22.44 -1.36 9.96
N GLY A 822 -22.14 -0.16 9.47
CA GLY A 822 -22.29 0.17 8.04
C GLY A 822 -21.40 -0.68 7.12
N PHE A 823 -20.29 -1.22 7.63
CA PHE A 823 -19.46 -2.19 6.93
C PHE A 823 -20.09 -3.61 6.91
N ARG A 824 -20.70 -4.06 8.01
CA ARG A 824 -21.40 -5.36 8.10
C ARG A 824 -22.64 -5.39 7.21
N ASN A 825 -23.49 -4.36 7.31
CA ASN A 825 -24.77 -4.28 6.62
C ASN A 825 -24.65 -3.75 5.16
N LEU A 826 -23.42 -3.75 4.59
CA LEU A 826 -23.12 -3.05 3.35
C LEU A 826 -23.93 -3.57 2.15
N ASP A 827 -24.15 -4.88 2.02
CA ASP A 827 -24.85 -5.44 0.86
C ASP A 827 -26.34 -4.99 0.80
N ASP A 828 -26.98 -4.85 1.97
CA ASP A 828 -28.36 -4.32 2.07
C ASP A 828 -28.39 -2.82 1.83
N ILE A 829 -27.42 -2.07 2.37
CA ILE A 829 -27.26 -0.63 2.11
C ILE A 829 -27.08 -0.39 0.62
N LEU A 830 -26.24 -1.19 -0.06
CA LEU A 830 -26.01 -1.14 -1.50
C LEU A 830 -27.31 -1.33 -2.29
N ALA A 831 -28.22 -2.22 -1.87
CA ALA A 831 -29.51 -2.39 -2.56
C ALA A 831 -30.38 -1.12 -2.57
N GLU A 832 -30.26 -0.26 -1.55
CA GLU A 832 -31.12 0.92 -1.34
C GLU A 832 -30.48 2.27 -1.71
N VAL A 833 -29.22 2.34 -2.15
CA VAL A 833 -28.52 3.62 -2.40
C VAL A 833 -28.15 3.85 -3.87
N SER A 834 -27.81 5.10 -4.20
CA SER A 834 -27.28 5.51 -5.51
C SER A 834 -25.75 5.63 -5.55
N GLY A 835 -25.08 5.40 -4.41
CA GLY A 835 -23.63 5.43 -4.22
C GLY A 835 -23.24 5.17 -2.77
N ILE A 836 -21.97 4.91 -2.50
CA ILE A 836 -21.42 4.91 -1.13
C ILE A 836 -20.23 5.86 -1.03
N MET A 837 -20.03 6.45 0.15
CA MET A 837 -18.86 7.24 0.51
C MET A 837 -18.19 6.61 1.72
N ILE A 838 -16.94 6.19 1.57
CA ILE A 838 -16.11 5.65 2.65
C ILE A 838 -15.39 6.85 3.28
N THR A 839 -15.81 7.31 4.46
CA THR A 839 -15.03 8.33 5.18
C THR A 839 -14.06 7.64 6.13
N ARG A 840 -12.77 7.70 5.79
CA ARG A 840 -11.73 6.85 6.38
C ARG A 840 -11.29 7.28 7.79
N GLN A 841 -11.55 8.53 8.16
CA GLN A 841 -11.20 9.06 9.48
C GLN A 841 -12.09 8.40 10.55
N GLU A 842 -13.41 8.65 10.50
CA GLU A 842 -14.38 8.09 11.45
C GLU A 842 -14.38 6.56 11.45
N LEU A 843 -14.29 5.91 10.27
CA LEU A 843 -14.20 4.46 10.19
C LEU A 843 -12.90 3.91 10.83
N GLY A 844 -11.78 4.62 10.69
CA GLY A 844 -10.50 4.26 11.30
C GLY A 844 -10.47 4.40 12.83
N SER A 845 -11.46 5.08 13.42
CA SER A 845 -11.67 5.16 14.87
C SER A 845 -12.51 4.00 15.41
N ASP A 846 -13.50 3.51 14.64
CA ASP A 846 -14.39 2.43 15.06
C ASP A 846 -13.79 1.03 14.82
N ILE A 847 -13.09 0.84 13.70
CA ILE A 847 -12.26 -0.34 13.47
C ILE A 847 -10.78 -0.01 13.68
N THR A 848 -10.03 -0.93 14.27
CA THR A 848 -8.57 -0.79 14.45
C THR A 848 -7.90 -0.31 13.16
N PRO A 849 -7.10 0.79 13.14
CA PRO A 849 -6.54 1.37 11.92
C PRO A 849 -5.84 0.37 10.98
N LYS A 850 -5.18 -0.65 11.57
CA LYS A 850 -4.57 -1.79 10.85
C LYS A 850 -5.52 -2.54 9.90
N LYS A 851 -6.85 -2.53 10.17
CA LYS A 851 -7.90 -3.18 9.38
C LYS A 851 -8.51 -2.29 8.29
N LEU A 852 -8.28 -0.97 8.33
CA LEU A 852 -8.91 0.00 7.42
C LEU A 852 -8.65 -0.31 5.94
N VAL A 853 -7.43 -0.75 5.60
CA VAL A 853 -7.05 -1.17 4.24
C VAL A 853 -7.89 -2.35 3.75
N VAL A 854 -8.20 -3.30 4.63
CA VAL A 854 -9.02 -4.49 4.31
C VAL A 854 -10.48 -4.08 4.11
N ALA A 855 -11.01 -3.25 5.00
CA ALA A 855 -12.37 -2.73 4.89
C ALA A 855 -12.56 -1.90 3.60
N GLN A 856 -11.64 -0.99 3.30
CA GLN A 856 -11.64 -0.17 2.07
C GLN A 856 -11.69 -1.05 0.81
N LYS A 857 -10.75 -2.00 0.67
CA LYS A 857 -10.71 -2.90 -0.50
C LYS A 857 -11.98 -3.73 -0.63
N ASN A 858 -12.53 -4.22 0.49
CA ASN A 858 -13.75 -5.04 0.49
C ASN A 858 -15.00 -4.22 0.08
N MET A 859 -15.19 -3.02 0.65
CA MET A 859 -16.30 -2.12 0.27
C MET A 859 -16.23 -1.71 -1.20
N ILE A 860 -15.04 -1.30 -1.67
CA ILE A 860 -14.84 -0.91 -3.07
C ILE A 860 -15.16 -2.10 -4.00
N ALA A 861 -14.71 -3.32 -3.69
CA ALA A 861 -15.00 -4.50 -4.49
C ALA A 861 -16.51 -4.89 -4.49
N ARG A 862 -17.20 -4.77 -3.36
CA ARG A 862 -18.66 -5.01 -3.26
C ARG A 862 -19.47 -3.99 -4.08
N ALA A 863 -19.18 -2.70 -3.93
CA ALA A 863 -19.84 -1.63 -4.70
C ALA A 863 -19.60 -1.77 -6.21
N ASN A 864 -18.35 -2.05 -6.62
CA ASN A 864 -17.98 -2.37 -8.01
C ASN A 864 -18.78 -3.56 -8.57
N LYS A 865 -18.90 -4.68 -7.83
CA LYS A 865 -19.72 -5.84 -8.23
C LYS A 865 -21.19 -5.45 -8.45
N ALA A 866 -21.73 -4.59 -7.58
CA ALA A 866 -23.12 -4.14 -7.59
C ALA A 866 -23.43 -3.02 -8.62
N ASN A 867 -22.41 -2.47 -9.30
CA ASN A 867 -22.51 -1.28 -10.18
C ASN A 867 -22.92 0.02 -9.46
N ILE A 868 -22.49 0.17 -8.21
CA ILE A 868 -22.79 1.32 -7.37
C ILE A 868 -21.51 2.14 -7.20
N PRO A 869 -21.53 3.46 -7.44
CA PRO A 869 -20.33 4.28 -7.41
C PRO A 869 -19.81 4.40 -5.98
N VAL A 870 -18.51 4.22 -5.80
CA VAL A 870 -17.84 4.28 -4.50
C VAL A 870 -16.85 5.45 -4.44
N CYS A 871 -17.09 6.36 -3.50
CA CYS A 871 -16.24 7.52 -3.23
C CYS A 871 -15.35 7.26 -2.00
N VAL A 872 -14.06 7.59 -2.06
CA VAL A 872 -13.15 7.48 -0.90
C VAL A 872 -12.82 8.88 -0.35
N SER A 873 -12.90 9.06 0.97
CA SER A 873 -12.78 10.36 1.64
C SER A 873 -11.83 10.33 2.85
N ALA A 874 -11.33 11.53 3.20
CA ALA A 874 -10.33 11.83 4.23
C ALA A 874 -8.91 11.25 3.98
N HIS A 875 -7.89 11.95 4.51
CA HIS A 875 -6.47 11.57 4.52
C HIS A 875 -5.78 11.37 3.15
N LEU A 876 -6.36 11.85 2.04
CA LEU A 876 -5.79 11.66 0.69
C LEU A 876 -4.62 12.62 0.35
N LEU A 877 -4.73 13.90 0.71
CA LEU A 877 -3.71 14.95 0.47
C LEU A 877 -3.59 15.90 1.69
N SER A 878 -3.76 15.37 2.91
CA SER A 878 -3.86 16.20 4.13
C SER A 878 -2.64 17.06 4.42
N SER A 879 -1.45 16.68 3.94
CA SER A 879 -0.25 17.53 4.05
C SER A 879 -0.33 18.80 3.18
N MET A 880 -1.14 18.79 2.10
CA MET A 880 -1.27 19.93 1.19
C MET A 880 -2.11 21.08 1.74
N ARG A 881 -2.80 20.89 2.88
CA ARG A 881 -3.49 21.97 3.61
C ARG A 881 -2.57 23.16 3.87
N ASN A 882 -1.28 22.90 4.14
CA ASN A 882 -0.26 23.90 4.51
C ASN A 882 0.99 23.81 3.61
N LYS A 883 0.93 23.09 2.47
CA LYS A 883 2.08 22.82 1.59
C LYS A 883 1.64 22.68 0.12
N ARG A 884 2.44 23.19 -0.81
CA ARG A 884 2.17 23.05 -2.26
C ARG A 884 2.53 21.68 -2.86
N VAL A 885 3.08 20.75 -2.08
CA VAL A 885 3.58 19.45 -2.56
C VAL A 885 3.23 18.36 -1.53
N PRO A 886 2.64 17.23 -1.94
CA PRO A 886 2.23 16.16 -1.03
C PRO A 886 3.38 15.24 -0.60
N LEU A 887 3.06 14.37 0.35
CA LEU A 887 3.92 13.25 0.75
C LEU A 887 3.89 12.12 -0.30
N ARG A 888 4.96 11.32 -0.33
CA ARG A 888 5.05 10.15 -1.22
C ARG A 888 4.04 9.06 -0.84
N SER A 889 3.67 8.96 0.44
CA SER A 889 2.65 8.03 0.92
C SER A 889 1.24 8.41 0.47
N GLU A 890 0.90 9.70 0.49
CA GLU A 890 -0.37 10.24 -0.02
C GLU A 890 -0.58 9.92 -1.51
N LEU A 891 0.44 10.13 -2.35
CA LEU A 891 0.39 9.76 -3.77
C LEU A 891 0.23 8.25 -4.01
N LEU A 892 0.88 7.41 -3.18
CA LEU A 892 0.72 5.95 -3.26
C LEU A 892 -0.64 5.48 -2.74
N ASP A 893 -1.24 6.17 -1.77
CA ASP A 893 -2.58 5.89 -1.25
C ASP A 893 -3.66 6.25 -2.29
N ILE A 894 -3.57 7.42 -2.92
CA ILE A 894 -4.40 7.81 -4.08
C ILE A 894 -4.32 6.76 -5.17
N ALA A 895 -3.10 6.36 -5.55
CA ALA A 895 -2.90 5.35 -6.56
C ALA A 895 -3.57 4.02 -6.15
N ASN A 896 -3.35 3.53 -4.93
CA ASN A 896 -3.99 2.31 -4.44
C ASN A 896 -5.52 2.40 -4.43
N CYS A 897 -6.12 3.53 -4.02
CA CYS A 897 -7.59 3.71 -4.06
C CYS A 897 -8.14 3.56 -5.49
N ILE A 898 -7.38 3.99 -6.50
CA ILE A 898 -7.74 3.90 -7.91
C ILE A 898 -7.48 2.49 -8.47
N LEU A 899 -6.37 1.85 -8.10
CA LEU A 899 -6.06 0.44 -8.43
C LEU A 899 -7.06 -0.55 -7.78
N ASP A 900 -7.62 -0.20 -6.61
CA ASP A 900 -8.68 -0.94 -5.91
C ASP A 900 -10.06 -0.68 -6.52
N GLY A 901 -10.27 0.53 -7.03
CA GLY A 901 -11.40 0.86 -7.91
C GLY A 901 -12.43 1.84 -7.41
N ALA A 902 -12.02 2.84 -6.65
CA ALA A 902 -12.83 4.02 -6.36
C ALA A 902 -13.34 4.68 -7.65
N ASP A 903 -14.62 5.07 -7.68
CA ASP A 903 -15.22 5.87 -8.74
C ASP A 903 -14.81 7.34 -8.65
N ALA A 904 -14.70 7.85 -7.43
CA ALA A 904 -14.32 9.22 -7.15
C ALA A 904 -13.51 9.34 -5.85
N LEU A 905 -12.74 10.40 -5.75
CA LEU A 905 -11.93 10.76 -4.58
C LEU A 905 -12.41 12.11 -4.01
N VAL A 906 -12.50 12.19 -2.67
CA VAL A 906 -13.12 13.32 -1.96
C VAL A 906 -12.06 14.11 -1.19
N LEU A 907 -11.76 15.32 -1.66
CA LEU A 907 -10.99 16.30 -0.91
C LEU A 907 -11.87 16.92 0.17
N SER A 908 -11.35 17.01 1.38
CA SER A 908 -12.07 17.42 2.59
C SER A 908 -11.57 18.78 3.07
N ALA A 909 -10.88 18.84 4.21
CA ALA A 909 -10.27 20.08 4.71
C ALA A 909 -9.13 20.59 3.81
N GLU A 910 -8.57 19.74 2.94
CA GLU A 910 -7.57 20.08 1.93
C GLU A 910 -8.05 21.20 1.00
N THR A 911 -9.30 21.14 0.54
CA THR A 911 -9.92 22.22 -0.24
C THR A 911 -10.65 23.21 0.63
N ALA A 912 -11.38 22.75 1.66
CA ALA A 912 -12.31 23.59 2.42
C ALA A 912 -11.65 24.62 3.37
N VAL A 913 -10.43 24.37 3.86
CA VAL A 913 -9.68 25.32 4.71
C VAL A 913 -8.18 25.40 4.40
N GLY A 914 -7.66 24.63 3.44
CA GLY A 914 -6.25 24.65 3.06
C GLY A 914 -5.83 25.89 2.26
N GLU A 915 -4.56 26.26 2.35
CA GLU A 915 -3.95 27.39 1.63
C GLU A 915 -3.91 27.20 0.11
N TYR A 916 -3.90 25.95 -0.37
CA TYR A 916 -3.62 25.60 -1.78
C TYR A 916 -4.71 24.71 -2.42
N PRO A 917 -5.99 25.15 -2.47
CA PRO A 917 -7.10 24.32 -2.95
C PRO A 917 -6.97 23.99 -4.45
N ILE A 918 -6.47 24.92 -5.26
CA ILE A 918 -6.25 24.72 -6.71
C ILE A 918 -5.11 23.73 -6.95
N ASP A 919 -3.92 23.97 -6.37
CA ASP A 919 -2.76 23.09 -6.48
C ASP A 919 -3.09 21.65 -6.03
N THR A 920 -3.94 21.51 -5.00
CA THR A 920 -4.44 20.21 -4.51
C THR A 920 -5.32 19.48 -5.55
N VAL A 921 -6.25 20.19 -6.21
CA VAL A 921 -7.08 19.59 -7.28
C VAL A 921 -6.23 19.20 -8.48
N VAL A 922 -5.28 20.05 -8.90
CA VAL A 922 -4.33 19.75 -9.99
C VAL A 922 -3.48 18.53 -9.65
N CYS A 923 -2.94 18.45 -8.43
CA CYS A 923 -2.11 17.34 -7.98
C CYS A 923 -2.90 16.02 -7.91
N LEU A 924 -4.11 16.04 -7.34
CA LEU A 924 -5.00 14.88 -7.34
C LEU A 924 -5.36 14.45 -8.77
N SER A 925 -5.66 15.41 -9.66
CA SER A 925 -5.98 15.15 -11.06
C SER A 925 -4.83 14.43 -11.77
N ALA A 926 -3.59 14.91 -11.64
CA ALA A 926 -2.40 14.28 -12.22
C ALA A 926 -2.09 12.90 -11.59
N ALA A 927 -2.22 12.77 -10.26
CA ALA A 927 -2.01 11.51 -9.55
C ALA A 927 -3.05 10.43 -9.96
N CYS A 928 -4.28 10.85 -10.29
CA CYS A 928 -5.24 9.98 -10.95
C CYS A 928 -4.67 9.49 -12.28
N LYS A 929 -4.31 10.38 -13.23
CA LYS A 929 -3.87 9.98 -14.58
C LYS A 929 -2.81 8.87 -14.56
N GLU A 930 -1.78 8.99 -13.73
CA GLU A 930 -0.71 7.97 -13.66
C GLU A 930 -1.21 6.63 -13.10
N ALA A 931 -1.96 6.62 -12.00
CA ALA A 931 -2.58 5.41 -11.47
C ALA A 931 -3.57 4.78 -12.48
N GLU A 932 -4.20 5.64 -13.27
CA GLU A 932 -5.11 5.33 -14.37
C GLU A 932 -4.43 5.03 -15.72
N ALA A 933 -3.11 4.97 -15.76
CA ALA A 933 -2.36 4.27 -16.80
C ALA A 933 -2.09 2.80 -16.39
N CYS A 934 -1.97 2.56 -15.09
CA CYS A 934 -1.33 1.39 -14.48
C CYS A 934 -2.27 0.21 -14.13
N ILE A 935 -3.52 0.20 -14.59
CA ILE A 935 -4.46 -0.92 -14.34
C ILE A 935 -4.54 -1.85 -15.54
N TRP A 936 -4.57 -3.15 -15.24
CA TRP A 936 -4.58 -4.23 -16.21
C TRP A 936 -5.99 -4.48 -16.82
N SER A 937 -6.56 -3.45 -17.45
CA SER A 937 -7.94 -3.33 -18.01
C SER A 937 -8.52 -4.55 -18.77
N LYS A 938 -7.67 -5.46 -19.25
CA LYS A 938 -8.03 -6.76 -19.83
C LYS A 938 -8.59 -7.74 -18.80
N GLN A 939 -7.87 -7.98 -17.71
CA GLN A 939 -8.25 -8.96 -16.67
C GLN A 939 -9.52 -8.53 -15.95
N ILE A 940 -9.52 -7.26 -15.61
CA ILE A 940 -10.62 -6.43 -15.13
C ILE A 940 -11.94 -6.77 -15.81
N PHE A 941 -11.92 -6.80 -17.14
CA PHE A 941 -13.11 -6.92 -17.95
C PHE A 941 -13.64 -8.36 -17.97
N HIS A 942 -12.73 -9.32 -18.14
CA HIS A 942 -13.07 -10.75 -18.04
C HIS A 942 -13.68 -11.09 -16.68
N ASP A 943 -13.10 -10.59 -15.59
CA ASP A 943 -13.59 -10.89 -14.25
C ASP A 943 -14.99 -10.29 -13.98
N PHE A 944 -15.30 -9.08 -14.45
CA PHE A 944 -16.67 -8.53 -14.36
C PHE A 944 -17.68 -9.27 -15.25
N VAL A 945 -17.25 -9.80 -16.39
CA VAL A 945 -18.09 -10.65 -17.24
C VAL A 945 -18.36 -11.98 -16.53
N ASP A 946 -17.36 -12.61 -15.91
CA ASP A 946 -17.49 -13.82 -15.09
C ASP A 946 -18.34 -13.59 -13.82
N LYS A 947 -18.40 -12.36 -13.28
CA LYS A 947 -19.37 -11.96 -12.23
C LYS A 947 -20.81 -11.85 -12.71
N THR A 948 -21.06 -11.64 -14.00
CA THR A 948 -22.37 -11.23 -14.50
C THR A 948 -23.27 -12.44 -14.72
N PRO A 949 -24.50 -12.46 -14.16
CA PRO A 949 -25.40 -13.60 -14.30
C PRO A 949 -25.80 -13.84 -15.77
N ILE A 950 -26.03 -15.12 -16.10
CA ILE A 950 -26.48 -15.55 -17.42
C ILE A 950 -27.86 -16.21 -17.24
N PRO A 951 -28.92 -15.78 -17.96
CA PRO A 951 -28.94 -14.65 -18.89
C PRO A 951 -28.81 -13.29 -18.19
N CYS A 952 -28.31 -12.29 -18.92
CA CYS A 952 -28.32 -10.88 -18.54
C CYS A 952 -29.32 -10.08 -19.39
N ASP A 953 -29.61 -8.84 -19.01
CA ASP A 953 -30.50 -7.95 -19.77
C ASP A 953 -29.83 -7.38 -21.04
N GLN A 954 -30.65 -6.83 -21.95
CA GLN A 954 -30.19 -6.29 -23.23
C GLN A 954 -29.15 -5.17 -23.11
N ALA A 955 -29.23 -4.31 -22.09
CA ALA A 955 -28.31 -3.20 -21.93
C ALA A 955 -26.97 -3.68 -21.35
N THR A 956 -26.99 -4.63 -20.41
CA THR A 956 -25.78 -5.31 -19.91
C THR A 956 -25.09 -6.10 -21.03
N GLY A 957 -25.83 -6.89 -21.82
CA GLY A 957 -25.27 -7.60 -22.97
C GLY A 957 -24.63 -6.66 -24.01
N THR A 958 -25.32 -5.56 -24.34
CA THR A 958 -24.79 -4.51 -25.24
C THR A 958 -23.54 -3.85 -24.66
N ALA A 959 -23.51 -3.57 -23.36
CA ALA A 959 -22.35 -2.96 -22.69
C ALA A 959 -21.13 -3.88 -22.66
N ILE A 960 -21.31 -5.18 -22.35
CA ILE A 960 -20.23 -6.19 -22.41
C ILE A 960 -19.63 -6.21 -23.82
N ALA A 961 -20.47 -6.35 -24.85
CA ALA A 961 -20.02 -6.41 -26.23
C ALA A 961 -19.33 -5.11 -26.68
N ALA A 962 -19.83 -3.95 -26.26
CA ALA A 962 -19.25 -2.64 -26.59
C ALA A 962 -17.90 -2.38 -25.91
N VAL A 963 -17.72 -2.76 -24.63
CA VAL A 963 -16.42 -2.64 -23.96
C VAL A 963 -15.41 -3.65 -24.51
N LEU A 964 -15.84 -4.87 -24.84
CA LEU A 964 -14.99 -5.84 -25.55
C LEU A 964 -14.56 -5.29 -26.93
N ALA A 965 -15.48 -4.70 -27.69
CA ALA A 965 -15.17 -4.06 -28.97
C ALA A 965 -14.16 -2.91 -28.79
N ALA A 966 -14.39 -2.01 -27.82
CA ALA A 966 -13.48 -0.91 -27.50
C ALA A 966 -12.06 -1.40 -27.17
N GLN A 967 -11.93 -2.48 -26.38
CA GLN A 967 -10.64 -3.09 -26.06
C GLN A 967 -9.96 -3.78 -27.26
N ARG A 968 -10.72 -4.22 -28.26
CA ARG A 968 -10.21 -4.92 -29.45
C ARG A 968 -9.86 -3.99 -30.60
N SER A 969 -10.58 -2.88 -30.77
CA SER A 969 -10.25 -1.83 -31.75
C SER A 969 -9.32 -0.75 -31.21
N ILE A 970 -9.02 -0.76 -29.89
CA ILE A 970 -8.36 0.35 -29.17
C ILE A 970 -9.13 1.66 -29.43
N ALA A 971 -10.44 1.64 -29.16
CA ALA A 971 -11.34 2.77 -29.43
C ALA A 971 -10.96 4.01 -28.62
N ALA A 972 -10.96 5.18 -29.27
CA ALA A 972 -10.67 6.46 -28.62
C ALA A 972 -11.78 6.90 -27.65
N ALA A 973 -13.04 6.53 -27.91
CA ALA A 973 -14.17 6.76 -27.00
C ALA A 973 -15.32 5.76 -27.21
N ILE A 974 -16.18 5.64 -26.18
CA ILE A 974 -17.51 5.04 -26.27
C ILE A 974 -18.55 6.16 -26.13
N ILE A 975 -19.29 6.48 -27.19
CA ILE A 975 -20.39 7.45 -27.16
C ILE A 975 -21.66 6.72 -26.74
N VAL A 976 -22.31 7.17 -25.66
CA VAL A 976 -23.54 6.56 -25.11
C VAL A 976 -24.68 7.57 -25.12
N VAL A 977 -25.69 7.31 -25.93
CA VAL A 977 -26.89 8.15 -26.00
C VAL A 977 -27.85 7.71 -24.90
N THR A 978 -28.06 8.56 -23.88
CA THR A 978 -28.77 8.19 -22.65
C THR A 978 -29.75 9.27 -22.18
N SER A 979 -30.88 8.86 -21.59
CA SER A 979 -31.87 9.78 -21.00
C SER A 979 -31.85 9.76 -19.48
N SER A 980 -31.63 8.58 -18.87
CA SER A 980 -31.72 8.38 -17.42
C SER A 980 -30.41 7.88 -16.80
N GLY A 981 -29.26 8.11 -17.47
CA GLY A 981 -27.93 7.71 -17.01
C GLY A 981 -27.63 6.22 -17.17
N LYS A 982 -28.56 5.34 -16.75
CA LYS A 982 -28.42 3.87 -16.65
C LYS A 982 -27.55 3.19 -17.71
N SER A 983 -27.75 3.46 -19.00
CA SER A 983 -26.95 2.81 -20.06
C SER A 983 -25.45 3.13 -19.97
N ALA A 984 -25.08 4.37 -19.60
CA ALA A 984 -23.69 4.75 -19.39
C ALA A 984 -23.13 4.22 -18.05
N GLN A 985 -23.98 4.09 -17.03
CA GLN A 985 -23.63 3.45 -15.75
C GLN A 985 -23.32 1.96 -15.94
N VAL A 986 -24.10 1.23 -16.75
CA VAL A 986 -23.84 -0.19 -17.05
C VAL A 986 -22.56 -0.38 -17.89
N VAL A 987 -22.23 0.57 -18.77
CA VAL A 987 -20.92 0.58 -19.48
C VAL A 987 -19.78 0.89 -18.50
N SER A 988 -19.98 1.83 -17.56
CA SER A 988 -19.03 2.13 -16.48
C SER A 988 -18.72 0.91 -15.62
N LYS A 989 -19.70 0.03 -15.36
CA LYS A 989 -19.51 -1.24 -14.65
C LYS A 989 -18.36 -2.07 -15.20
N PHE A 990 -18.28 -2.20 -16.53
CA PHE A 990 -17.26 -2.99 -17.21
C PHE A 990 -15.93 -2.24 -17.40
N ARG A 991 -15.87 -0.99 -16.92
CA ARG A 991 -14.68 -0.14 -16.77
C ARG A 991 -13.79 -0.09 -18.04
N PRO A 992 -14.29 0.51 -19.14
CA PRO A 992 -13.56 0.66 -20.40
C PRO A 992 -12.39 1.63 -20.32
N ARG A 993 -11.30 1.25 -21.02
CA ARG A 993 -10.03 1.99 -21.12
C ARG A 993 -10.08 3.24 -22.02
N CYS A 994 -11.28 3.75 -22.29
CA CYS A 994 -11.53 4.97 -23.03
C CYS A 994 -12.79 5.69 -22.50
N PRO A 995 -12.92 7.02 -22.72
CA PRO A 995 -14.03 7.82 -22.22
C PRO A 995 -15.41 7.32 -22.65
N ILE A 996 -16.33 7.26 -21.69
CA ILE A 996 -17.76 7.04 -21.93
C ILE A 996 -18.42 8.41 -22.09
N ILE A 997 -18.48 8.92 -23.32
CA ILE A 997 -19.10 10.20 -23.66
C ILE A 997 -20.62 10.02 -23.62
N ALA A 998 -21.24 10.38 -22.50
CA ALA A 998 -22.66 10.16 -22.23
C ALA A 998 -23.49 11.41 -22.54
N VAL A 999 -24.15 11.42 -23.69
CA VAL A 999 -24.96 12.54 -24.15
C VAL A 999 -26.41 12.42 -23.71
N THR A 1000 -26.92 13.49 -23.07
CA THR A 1000 -28.28 13.59 -22.53
C THR A 1000 -28.86 14.99 -22.74
N ARG A 1001 -30.19 15.11 -22.75
CA ARG A 1001 -30.91 16.39 -22.71
C ARG A 1001 -31.21 16.86 -21.27
N TYR A 1002 -30.89 16.05 -20.25
CA TYR A 1002 -31.29 16.28 -18.87
C TYR A 1002 -30.11 16.68 -17.98
N GLY A 1003 -29.98 17.99 -17.73
CA GLY A 1003 -28.91 18.57 -16.90
C GLY A 1003 -28.68 17.90 -15.53
N PRO A 1004 -29.71 17.58 -14.72
CA PRO A 1004 -29.50 16.87 -13.45
C PRO A 1004 -28.87 15.48 -13.61
N ILE A 1005 -29.27 14.73 -14.66
CA ILE A 1005 -28.69 13.42 -14.97
C ILE A 1005 -27.25 13.57 -15.46
N ALA A 1006 -26.95 14.62 -16.24
CA ALA A 1006 -25.59 14.96 -16.64
C ALA A 1006 -24.69 15.18 -15.41
N ARG A 1007 -25.11 16.04 -14.47
CA ARG A 1007 -24.38 16.30 -13.23
C ARG A 1007 -24.17 15.03 -12.39
N GLN A 1008 -25.23 14.25 -12.16
CA GLN A 1008 -25.14 13.02 -11.37
C GLN A 1008 -24.22 11.95 -11.97
N MET A 1009 -24.07 11.90 -13.30
CA MET A 1009 -23.18 10.92 -13.94
C MET A 1009 -21.71 11.08 -13.55
N HIS A 1010 -21.27 12.22 -13.01
CA HIS A 1010 -19.94 12.39 -12.43
C HIS A 1010 -19.65 11.53 -11.17
N LEU A 1011 -20.67 10.93 -10.55
CA LEU A 1011 -20.44 9.90 -9.51
C LEU A 1011 -19.83 8.62 -10.07
N TRP A 1012 -20.13 8.27 -11.32
CA TRP A 1012 -19.65 7.04 -11.94
C TRP A 1012 -18.32 7.28 -12.66
N ARG A 1013 -17.35 6.44 -12.31
CA ARG A 1013 -16.08 6.36 -13.01
C ARG A 1013 -16.31 6.16 -14.50
N GLY A 1014 -15.53 6.83 -15.33
CA GLY A 1014 -15.58 6.60 -16.77
C GLY A 1014 -16.57 7.48 -17.54
N ILE A 1015 -17.49 8.18 -16.88
CA ILE A 1015 -18.54 8.93 -17.58
C ILE A 1015 -18.15 10.39 -17.79
N MET A 1016 -18.17 10.82 -19.05
CA MET A 1016 -18.15 12.22 -19.45
C MET A 1016 -19.56 12.68 -19.83
N PRO A 1017 -20.29 13.33 -18.92
CA PRO A 1017 -21.62 13.84 -19.23
C PRO A 1017 -21.56 15.03 -20.19
N LEU A 1018 -22.30 14.96 -21.30
CA LEU A 1018 -22.54 16.08 -22.21
C LEU A 1018 -24.03 16.44 -22.24
N ILE A 1019 -24.33 17.73 -22.11
CA ILE A 1019 -25.67 18.28 -22.30
C ILE A 1019 -25.85 18.62 -23.78
N TYR A 1020 -26.84 18.02 -24.43
CA TYR A 1020 -27.27 18.39 -25.78
C TYR A 1020 -28.52 19.27 -25.70
N GLU A 1021 -28.40 20.52 -26.15
CA GLU A 1021 -29.47 21.53 -26.03
C GLU A 1021 -30.39 21.56 -27.27
N GLY A 1022 -30.03 20.86 -28.35
CA GLY A 1022 -30.85 20.76 -29.56
C GLY A 1022 -32.19 20.06 -29.31
N THR A 1023 -33.26 20.62 -29.88
CA THR A 1023 -34.62 20.08 -29.79
C THR A 1023 -34.71 18.64 -30.31
N PRO A 1024 -35.65 17.81 -29.80
CA PRO A 1024 -35.92 16.49 -30.36
C PRO A 1024 -36.37 16.59 -31.82
N ASP A 1025 -35.75 15.82 -32.70
CA ASP A 1025 -36.25 15.62 -34.06
C ASP A 1025 -37.45 14.63 -34.07
N ILE A 1026 -38.22 14.66 -35.15
CA ILE A 1026 -39.34 13.73 -35.39
C ILE A 1026 -38.79 12.37 -35.83
N ASP A 1027 -37.74 12.35 -36.66
CA ASP A 1027 -37.03 11.12 -37.03
C ASP A 1027 -35.99 10.77 -35.96
N TRP A 1028 -36.18 9.61 -35.31
CA TRP A 1028 -35.25 9.10 -34.31
C TRP A 1028 -33.82 8.89 -34.83
N GLN A 1029 -33.63 8.50 -36.09
CA GLN A 1029 -32.28 8.33 -36.65
C GLN A 1029 -31.59 9.68 -36.88
N VAL A 1030 -32.32 10.70 -37.34
CA VAL A 1030 -31.81 12.07 -37.45
C VAL A 1030 -31.48 12.64 -36.07
N ASP A 1031 -32.38 12.49 -35.09
CA ASP A 1031 -32.16 12.89 -33.69
C ASP A 1031 -30.95 12.17 -33.06
N LEU A 1032 -30.76 10.89 -33.39
CA LEU A 1032 -29.64 10.08 -32.92
C LEU A 1032 -28.31 10.52 -33.54
N ASN A 1033 -28.26 10.65 -34.87
CA ASN A 1033 -27.05 11.03 -35.59
C ASN A 1033 -26.61 12.46 -35.20
N LYS A 1034 -27.53 13.43 -35.11
CA LYS A 1034 -27.23 14.80 -34.62
C LYS A 1034 -26.55 14.82 -33.25
N ARG A 1035 -26.94 13.93 -32.33
CA ARG A 1035 -26.31 13.78 -31.00
C ARG A 1035 -24.97 13.06 -31.04
N VAL A 1036 -24.80 12.08 -31.94
CA VAL A 1036 -23.51 11.42 -32.16
C VAL A 1036 -22.49 12.39 -32.76
N THR A 1037 -22.84 13.13 -33.81
CA THR A 1037 -21.96 14.15 -34.44
C THR A 1037 -21.55 15.21 -33.41
N PHE A 1038 -22.49 15.72 -32.61
CA PHE A 1038 -22.17 16.64 -31.51
C PHE A 1038 -21.11 16.08 -30.54
N CYS A 1039 -21.14 14.78 -30.24
CA CYS A 1039 -20.11 14.13 -29.42
C CYS A 1039 -18.77 13.96 -30.15
N THR A 1040 -18.77 13.64 -31.45
CA THR A 1040 -17.52 13.46 -32.22
C THR A 1040 -16.80 14.79 -32.42
N THR A 1041 -17.49 15.83 -32.87
CA THR A 1041 -16.91 17.17 -33.07
C THR A 1041 -16.40 17.73 -31.73
N TRP A 1042 -17.15 17.57 -30.63
CA TRP A 1042 -16.70 17.92 -29.28
C TRP A 1042 -15.40 17.20 -28.87
N ALA A 1043 -15.30 15.89 -29.14
CA ALA A 1043 -14.13 15.10 -28.80
C ALA A 1043 -12.90 15.43 -29.67
N MET A 1044 -13.12 15.81 -30.93
CA MET A 1044 -12.07 16.30 -31.83
C MET A 1044 -11.54 17.66 -31.39
N GLU A 1045 -12.41 18.63 -31.11
CA GLU A 1045 -12.01 19.97 -30.62
C GLU A 1045 -11.23 19.92 -29.30
N ARG A 1046 -11.62 19.01 -28.39
CA ARG A 1046 -10.89 18.76 -27.14
C ARG A 1046 -9.57 18.00 -27.34
N GLY A 1047 -9.28 17.51 -28.55
CA GLY A 1047 -8.07 16.75 -28.85
C GLY A 1047 -8.05 15.36 -28.24
N PHE A 1048 -9.21 14.72 -28.10
CA PHE A 1048 -9.38 13.36 -27.56
C PHE A 1048 -9.57 12.29 -28.65
N VAL A 1049 -9.99 12.71 -29.84
CA VAL A 1049 -10.28 11.86 -31.00
C VAL A 1049 -9.68 12.52 -32.25
N ARG A 1050 -8.89 11.77 -33.01
CA ARG A 1050 -8.35 12.16 -34.32
C ARG A 1050 -9.23 11.61 -35.44
N VAL A 1051 -9.18 12.23 -36.62
CA VAL A 1051 -9.78 11.67 -37.84
C VAL A 1051 -9.13 10.31 -38.13
N GLY A 1052 -9.95 9.28 -38.33
CA GLY A 1052 -9.52 7.88 -38.49
C GLY A 1052 -9.51 7.05 -37.20
N ASP A 1053 -9.72 7.64 -36.02
CA ASP A 1053 -9.80 6.86 -34.77
C ASP A 1053 -11.11 6.03 -34.69
N PRO A 1054 -11.08 4.79 -34.18
CA PRO A 1054 -12.29 3.99 -33.98
C PRO A 1054 -13.09 4.45 -32.75
N LEU A 1055 -14.41 4.51 -32.91
CA LEU A 1055 -15.39 4.93 -31.91
C LEU A 1055 -16.49 3.87 -31.76
N ILE A 1056 -16.93 3.62 -30.52
CA ILE A 1056 -18.06 2.72 -30.24
C ILE A 1056 -19.28 3.56 -29.89
N ILE A 1057 -20.40 3.38 -30.60
CA ILE A 1057 -21.65 4.11 -30.36
C ILE A 1057 -22.68 3.17 -29.79
N ILE A 1058 -23.19 3.47 -28.60
CA ILE A 1058 -24.25 2.72 -27.90
C ILE A 1058 -25.54 3.54 -27.91
N SER A 1059 -26.62 2.91 -28.37
CA SER A 1059 -27.90 3.56 -28.62
C SER A 1059 -29.08 2.60 -28.43
N GLY A 1060 -30.29 3.15 -28.39
CA GLY A 1060 -31.53 2.38 -28.45
C GLY A 1060 -32.16 2.43 -29.84
N TRP A 1061 -32.81 1.34 -30.25
CA TRP A 1061 -33.52 1.26 -31.53
C TRP A 1061 -34.70 2.24 -31.66
N ARG A 1062 -35.24 2.73 -30.54
CA ARG A 1062 -36.32 3.73 -30.49
C ARG A 1062 -36.10 4.76 -29.38
N GLN A 1063 -36.83 5.87 -29.47
CA GLN A 1063 -36.90 6.92 -28.45
C GLN A 1063 -37.47 6.39 -27.12
N GLY A 1064 -37.01 6.97 -26.00
CA GLY A 1064 -37.44 6.63 -24.63
C GLY A 1064 -36.36 5.89 -23.83
N SER A 1065 -36.59 5.72 -22.52
CA SER A 1065 -35.65 5.00 -21.65
C SER A 1065 -35.88 3.49 -21.67
N GLY A 1066 -34.81 2.72 -21.41
CA GLY A 1066 -34.84 1.25 -21.30
C GLY A 1066 -34.60 0.47 -22.59
N TYR A 1067 -34.53 1.13 -23.76
CA TYR A 1067 -34.46 0.47 -25.07
C TYR A 1067 -33.04 0.32 -25.66
N THR A 1068 -31.99 0.46 -24.85
CA THR A 1068 -30.59 0.33 -25.29
C THR A 1068 -30.28 -1.11 -25.69
N ASN A 1069 -30.07 -1.33 -26.98
CA ASN A 1069 -29.85 -2.65 -27.58
C ASN A 1069 -28.98 -2.62 -28.86
N SER A 1070 -28.46 -1.44 -29.23
CA SER A 1070 -27.71 -1.24 -30.48
C SER A 1070 -26.31 -0.70 -30.19
N MET A 1071 -25.31 -1.44 -30.68
CA MET A 1071 -23.92 -0.99 -30.74
C MET A 1071 -23.49 -0.84 -32.20
N ARG A 1072 -22.71 0.20 -32.50
CA ARG A 1072 -22.04 0.40 -33.79
C ARG A 1072 -20.56 0.70 -33.54
N ILE A 1073 -19.71 0.21 -34.45
CA ILE A 1073 -18.34 0.71 -34.58
C ILE A 1073 -18.35 1.68 -35.76
N MET A 1074 -17.85 2.90 -35.55
CA MET A 1074 -17.68 3.90 -36.61
C MET A 1074 -16.28 4.49 -36.48
N TYR A 1075 -15.75 5.04 -37.57
CA TYR A 1075 -14.51 5.80 -37.53
C TYR A 1075 -14.83 7.29 -37.41
N ALA A 1076 -13.93 8.03 -36.78
CA ALA A 1076 -14.01 9.47 -36.69
C ALA A 1076 -13.75 10.09 -38.08
N GLU A 1077 -14.80 10.59 -38.73
CA GLU A 1077 -14.70 11.25 -40.04
C GLU A 1077 -14.35 12.75 -39.87
N ALA A 1078 -13.72 13.34 -40.87
CA ALA A 1078 -13.57 14.80 -40.92
C ALA A 1078 -14.90 15.41 -41.42
N ASP A 1079 -15.47 16.35 -40.68
CA ASP A 1079 -16.60 17.15 -41.18
C ASP A 1079 -16.14 17.90 -42.45
N VAL A 1080 -16.70 17.54 -43.62
CA VAL A 1080 -16.35 18.12 -44.94
C VAL A 1080 -16.97 19.52 -45.14
N THR A 1081 -17.25 20.21 -44.03
CA THR A 1081 -17.94 21.51 -43.97
C THR A 1081 -17.40 22.37 -42.82
N MET A 1082 -16.11 22.73 -42.90
CA MET A 1082 -15.52 23.94 -42.31
C MET A 1082 -14.60 24.61 -43.33
#